data_AF-A0A949LFJ5-F1
#
_entry.id   AF-A0A949LFJ5-F1
#
_cell.length_a   1.000
_cell.length_b   1.000
_cell.length_c   1.000
_cell.angle_alpha   90.00
_cell.angle_beta   90.00
_cell.angle_gamma   90.00
#
_symmetry.space_group_name_H-M   'P 1'
#
loop_
_entity.id
_entity.type
_entity.pdbx_description
1 polymer ?
#
loop_
_entity_poly.entity_id
_entity_poly.type
_entity_poly.pdbx_seq_one_letter_code
_entity_poly.pdbx_strand_id
1 'polypeptide(L)'
;MAMSVSQTSSGLATLARVVVVAVAVLSVRPSPAVDVTTLYTQTGTDATWQQLLDSNAIPIGTTSTAGVTGSVINVNNTLVEVGPNKGNAIISNLRLHTLGNTSVTRSSFSKWSRWYQEDGTTQVFRLFKDETNVQSTRPNAARIESFNPDIDWAAGDGWFKWQGTYTIIKPLGCAVFQAKNSDNDWSVMINTNGNGDVTLNHRTGTDEVLATNMVGQPFDITVYDNGTNYAVYMNDVYRGYGSFSRPTGLTEFRWGMYVGDSVPARDAMLFVTGAKISSNVAAPPKLTGSLGTLPATVIRGAVVSGTLSVSNSIPVTSSTGAARLDYTFAGSGLFMGSGTGSDMALGAASTHVLSVNTAAAGLITGSVSATATSPQTVTPTFGQTATMSVLDHAIGSFSSGATVTTLDIDFGTLAQGSGTASRGVSIFNRAGSLGTAWTAKLDLDGVTSTAPGVFSTTLVPFTSLTSGSSRAFNLLMATATTGVFSGTYALNLSDENLPGATTQGMLLTVRGIVAPPSLSSAWTSASGGSWATAANWSTGVPNTAGSVATIGSTLTAPATITLDAPITLNVLSYAGLTGTIAAGNGGSLTFGGTDATVMVSNALAITAPLVGAYIKQGTGTLFVTSSNTAPGTITVAGGTLDVTNTSFARPGRGYIVADGATLALSGTSLIGFSTTGTTTLSGDGVVRVSASTTLTNPNLSGQGDLVLQLGPSATLEVNGVMGAGWSAGRGTIDWTNNQADLLLGPAGRLNTQMAPRVLVDSLLGSGSITKTSTGSTVLTIGVAGGSGTFAGLISNPLGAISLVKTGTGTQVLAAATTFSGSTSVARGVLQIGHAEALSASVVTVAAGATLAIGPQVQAAVPGLVNSGQVDVGLGMLTVASGLTASGVAAQITSGIVNGGTTGITSSDAAASGGAFRVGWLDHGDGSMTFGYAAAGDTNLDWSIDVLDVADFLGSGKFNSELPASWVEGEFNYDGVVDILDIADFMSSGLFNAGPYNAPATSIAAVPEPCIFATAFPGLACLAWRMVQRRRSALPRPSPTP
;
A
#
# COMPACT_ATOMS: atom_id res chain seq x y z
N MET A 1 11.90 -6.86 -41.13
CA MET A 1 10.55 -7.02 -40.53
C MET A 1 10.48 -8.43 -39.98
N ALA A 2 10.58 -8.55 -38.64
CA ALA A 2 10.35 -9.72 -37.78
C ALA A 2 11.17 -11.00 -38.02
N MET A 3 11.68 -11.75 -37.05
CA MET A 3 11.96 -11.58 -35.60
C MET A 3 12.61 -12.91 -35.19
N SER A 4 13.76 -12.90 -34.51
CA SER A 4 14.26 -14.08 -33.81
C SER A 4 14.79 -13.71 -32.43
N VAL A 5 14.07 -14.21 -31.42
CA VAL A 5 14.50 -14.69 -30.10
C VAL A 5 15.45 -13.80 -29.27
N SER A 6 14.95 -13.33 -28.13
CA SER A 6 15.71 -13.36 -26.87
C SER A 6 14.82 -13.82 -25.71
N GLN A 7 15.34 -14.77 -24.94
CA GLN A 7 14.91 -15.08 -23.59
C GLN A 7 15.71 -14.20 -22.64
N THR A 8 15.09 -13.66 -21.60
CA THR A 8 15.63 -13.71 -20.23
C THR A 8 14.53 -13.65 -19.18
N SER A 9 14.82 -14.40 -18.12
CA SER A 9 14.11 -14.75 -16.90
C SER A 9 13.71 -13.61 -15.96
N SER A 10 12.62 -13.80 -15.21
CA SER A 10 12.63 -13.66 -13.74
C SER A 10 11.29 -14.11 -13.13
N GLY A 11 11.33 -14.92 -12.06
CA GLY A 11 10.17 -15.04 -11.15
C GLY A 11 9.92 -16.39 -10.50
N LEU A 12 10.91 -16.96 -9.81
CA LEU A 12 10.70 -18.00 -8.79
C LEU A 12 9.87 -17.42 -7.63
N ALA A 13 8.54 -17.67 -7.60
CA ALA A 13 7.73 -17.83 -6.39
C ALA A 13 6.22 -17.99 -6.69
N THR A 14 5.78 -19.10 -7.30
CA THR A 14 4.45 -19.70 -7.03
C THR A 14 4.45 -21.19 -7.40
N LEU A 15 5.31 -21.97 -6.77
CA LEU A 15 5.22 -23.43 -6.77
C LEU A 15 4.11 -23.84 -5.78
N ALA A 16 3.15 -24.62 -6.27
CA ALA A 16 1.98 -25.18 -5.59
C ALA A 16 0.72 -24.28 -5.52
N ARG A 17 -0.01 -24.13 -6.65
CA ARG A 17 -1.49 -24.02 -6.70
C ARG A 17 -2.08 -23.84 -8.12
N VAL A 18 -1.69 -24.66 -9.11
CA VAL A 18 -2.53 -24.90 -10.31
C VAL A 18 -2.26 -26.32 -10.81
N VAL A 19 -2.77 -27.30 -10.07
CA VAL A 19 -2.99 -28.66 -10.59
C VAL A 19 -4.44 -28.95 -10.24
N VAL A 20 -5.21 -29.39 -11.23
CA VAL A 20 -6.67 -29.54 -11.27
C VAL A 20 -7.40 -28.24 -11.64
N VAL A 21 -8.16 -28.31 -12.76
CA VAL A 21 -8.89 -27.23 -13.45
C VAL A 21 -8.06 -26.40 -14.46
N ALA A 22 -7.35 -27.09 -15.35
CA ALA A 22 -6.94 -26.58 -16.67
C ALA A 22 -6.71 -27.76 -17.64
N VAL A 23 -7.71 -28.63 -17.79
CA VAL A 23 -7.81 -29.57 -18.92
C VAL A 23 -9.26 -29.57 -19.39
N ALA A 24 -9.69 -28.44 -19.92
CA ALA A 24 -10.81 -28.29 -20.84
C ALA A 24 -10.79 -26.83 -21.28
N VAL A 25 -10.89 -26.58 -22.57
CA VAL A 25 -10.78 -25.24 -23.19
C VAL A 25 -9.34 -24.76 -23.37
N LEU A 26 -8.58 -25.44 -24.23
CA LEU A 26 -7.69 -24.75 -25.17
C LEU A 26 -7.48 -25.61 -26.43
N SER A 27 -7.80 -25.02 -27.58
CA SER A 27 -7.48 -25.45 -28.95
C SER A 27 -8.07 -26.78 -29.46
N VAL A 28 -9.30 -26.71 -29.99
CA VAL A 28 -9.68 -27.57 -31.12
C VAL A 28 -8.86 -27.10 -32.33
N ARG A 29 -7.67 -27.68 -32.49
CA ARG A 29 -7.17 -27.90 -33.86
C ARG A 29 -8.11 -28.95 -34.47
N PRO A 30 -8.58 -28.81 -35.72
CA PRO A 30 -9.24 -29.94 -36.35
C PRO A 30 -8.26 -31.11 -36.33
N SER A 31 -8.62 -32.18 -35.62
CA SER A 31 -7.91 -33.46 -35.77
C SER A 31 -7.85 -33.77 -37.27
N PRO A 32 -6.72 -34.26 -37.81
CA PRO A 32 -6.65 -34.66 -39.20
C PRO A 32 -7.81 -35.62 -39.49
N ALA A 33 -8.51 -35.38 -40.61
CA ALA A 33 -9.65 -36.20 -41.00
C ALA A 33 -9.26 -37.67 -40.96
N VAL A 34 -9.95 -38.48 -40.16
CA VAL A 34 -9.77 -39.92 -40.18
C VAL A 34 -10.19 -40.40 -41.55
N ASP A 35 -9.29 -41.07 -42.26
CA ASP A 35 -9.61 -41.70 -43.52
C ASP A 35 -10.57 -42.87 -43.25
N VAL A 36 -11.87 -42.59 -43.36
CA VAL A 36 -12.94 -43.56 -43.12
C VAL A 36 -12.85 -44.79 -44.03
N THR A 37 -12.12 -44.71 -45.15
CA THR A 37 -11.92 -45.85 -46.06
C THR A 37 -11.04 -46.94 -45.46
N THR A 38 -10.31 -46.64 -44.38
CA THR A 38 -9.51 -47.63 -43.62
C THR A 38 -10.34 -48.43 -42.61
N LEU A 39 -11.55 -47.95 -42.28
CA LEU A 39 -12.42 -48.54 -41.27
C LEU A 39 -13.30 -49.68 -41.80
N TYR A 40 -13.43 -49.82 -43.12
CA TYR A 40 -14.21 -50.89 -43.74
C TYR A 40 -13.81 -51.11 -45.21
N THR A 41 -14.21 -52.26 -45.76
CA THR A 41 -14.18 -52.53 -47.20
C THR A 41 -15.60 -52.82 -47.69
N GLN A 42 -15.95 -52.36 -48.90
CA GLN A 42 -17.27 -52.56 -49.50
C GLN A 42 -17.14 -53.45 -50.75
N THR A 43 -17.91 -54.54 -50.79
CA THR A 43 -17.96 -55.45 -51.94
C THR A 43 -19.37 -55.46 -52.55
N GLY A 44 -19.46 -55.19 -53.86
CA GLY A 44 -20.74 -55.03 -54.57
C GLY A 44 -21.25 -53.58 -54.57
N THR A 45 -22.45 -53.37 -55.10
CA THR A 45 -23.09 -52.04 -55.22
C THR A 45 -24.50 -52.07 -54.66
N ASP A 46 -24.96 -50.94 -54.10
CA ASP A 46 -26.34 -50.76 -53.65
C ASP A 46 -27.18 -50.12 -54.77
N ALA A 47 -28.38 -50.64 -55.03
CA ALA A 47 -29.31 -50.02 -55.99
C ALA A 47 -29.77 -48.65 -55.49
N THR A 48 -29.95 -47.70 -56.41
CA THR A 48 -30.51 -46.37 -56.12
C THR A 48 -31.99 -46.47 -55.72
N TRP A 49 -32.50 -45.47 -55.01
CA TRP A 49 -33.90 -45.46 -54.60
C TRP A 49 -34.87 -45.59 -55.79
N GLN A 50 -34.62 -44.85 -56.88
CA GLN A 50 -35.43 -44.92 -58.09
C GLN A 50 -35.45 -46.33 -58.70
N GLN A 51 -34.30 -47.02 -58.75
CA GLN A 51 -34.23 -48.40 -59.26
C GLN A 51 -35.07 -49.39 -58.42
N LEU A 52 -35.17 -49.18 -57.10
CA LEU A 52 -36.01 -50.02 -56.25
C LEU A 52 -37.50 -49.76 -56.47
N LEU A 53 -37.88 -48.51 -56.75
CA LEU A 53 -39.26 -48.14 -57.10
C LEU A 53 -39.65 -48.69 -58.47
N ASP A 54 -38.80 -48.50 -59.49
CA ASP A 54 -39.06 -48.95 -60.86
C ASP A 54 -39.21 -50.47 -60.97
N SER A 55 -38.44 -51.21 -60.17
CA SER A 55 -38.50 -52.68 -60.10
C SER A 55 -39.58 -53.22 -59.16
N ASN A 56 -40.28 -52.34 -58.42
CA ASN A 56 -41.19 -52.71 -57.34
C ASN A 56 -40.55 -53.67 -56.30
N ALA A 57 -39.22 -53.57 -56.11
CA ALA A 57 -38.48 -54.38 -55.15
C ALA A 57 -38.85 -54.02 -53.70
N ILE A 58 -39.36 -52.81 -53.49
CA ILE A 58 -39.93 -52.37 -52.22
C ILE A 58 -41.35 -51.79 -52.44
N PRO A 59 -42.41 -52.53 -52.09
CA PRO A 59 -43.78 -52.10 -52.34
C PRO A 59 -44.18 -50.83 -51.59
N ILE A 60 -44.95 -49.95 -52.25
CA ILE A 60 -45.53 -48.74 -51.64
C ILE A 60 -46.88 -49.06 -50.98
N GLY A 61 -47.13 -48.49 -49.81
CA GLY A 61 -48.39 -48.59 -49.06
C GLY A 61 -48.60 -49.90 -48.32
N THR A 62 -47.65 -50.84 -48.39
CA THR A 62 -47.75 -52.16 -47.74
C THR A 62 -46.45 -52.54 -47.03
N THR A 63 -46.56 -53.35 -45.98
CA THR A 63 -45.41 -53.87 -45.24
C THR A 63 -44.63 -54.86 -46.11
N SER A 64 -43.37 -54.57 -46.42
CA SER A 64 -42.50 -55.50 -47.14
C SER A 64 -41.97 -56.60 -46.20
N THR A 65 -42.04 -57.86 -46.63
CA THR A 65 -41.39 -59.00 -45.95
C THR A 65 -40.23 -59.58 -46.78
N ALA A 66 -40.09 -59.12 -48.03
CA ALA A 66 -39.08 -59.59 -48.96
C ALA A 66 -37.70 -58.96 -48.69
N GLY A 67 -37.67 -57.70 -48.21
CA GLY A 67 -36.43 -56.94 -48.04
C GLY A 67 -35.70 -56.66 -49.36
N VAL A 68 -34.54 -56.02 -49.28
CA VAL A 68 -33.63 -55.83 -50.41
C VAL A 68 -32.20 -56.07 -49.94
N THR A 69 -31.47 -56.90 -50.68
CA THR A 69 -30.05 -57.14 -50.44
C THR A 69 -29.19 -56.03 -51.05
N GLY A 70 -28.07 -55.70 -50.40
CA GLY A 70 -27.14 -54.68 -50.88
C GLY A 70 -25.70 -55.15 -50.86
N SER A 71 -24.77 -54.22 -51.04
CA SER A 71 -23.33 -54.49 -50.91
C SER A 71 -22.98 -54.98 -49.51
N VAL A 72 -21.90 -55.76 -49.41
CA VAL A 72 -21.36 -56.26 -48.14
C VAL A 72 -20.33 -55.26 -47.59
N ILE A 73 -20.46 -54.87 -46.32
CA ILE A 73 -19.55 -53.98 -45.61
C ILE A 73 -18.70 -54.81 -44.65
N ASN A 74 -17.46 -55.15 -45.00
CA ASN A 74 -16.55 -55.85 -44.10
C ASN A 74 -15.83 -54.82 -43.21
N VAL A 75 -16.20 -54.80 -41.92
CA VAL A 75 -15.73 -53.81 -40.94
C VAL A 75 -14.32 -54.17 -40.49
N ASN A 76 -13.43 -53.17 -40.39
CA ASN A 76 -12.13 -53.35 -39.78
C ASN A 76 -12.28 -53.38 -38.25
N ASN A 77 -12.66 -54.55 -37.72
CA ASN A 77 -13.01 -54.73 -36.31
C ASN A 77 -11.84 -54.35 -35.37
N THR A 78 -10.59 -54.45 -35.80
CA THR A 78 -9.43 -54.01 -35.01
C THR A 78 -9.41 -52.49 -34.76
N LEU A 79 -9.89 -51.69 -35.72
CA LEU A 79 -9.94 -50.23 -35.60
C LEU A 79 -11.27 -49.71 -35.05
N VAL A 80 -12.37 -50.43 -35.31
CA VAL A 80 -13.73 -49.99 -34.96
C VAL A 80 -14.15 -50.50 -33.57
N GLU A 81 -13.77 -51.71 -33.18
CA GLU A 81 -14.16 -52.30 -31.89
C GLU A 81 -13.20 -51.90 -30.77
N VAL A 82 -13.19 -50.60 -30.50
CA VAL A 82 -12.37 -49.94 -29.48
C VAL A 82 -13.24 -49.37 -28.35
N GLY A 83 -12.60 -48.94 -27.25
CA GLY A 83 -13.31 -48.35 -26.12
C GLY A 83 -13.97 -49.36 -25.15
N PRO A 84 -14.76 -48.87 -24.19
CA PRO A 84 -15.32 -49.66 -23.09
C PRO A 84 -16.42 -50.64 -23.52
N ASN A 85 -17.07 -50.43 -24.67
CA ASN A 85 -18.21 -51.25 -25.11
C ASN A 85 -17.82 -52.40 -26.06
N LYS A 86 -16.57 -52.46 -26.56
CA LYS A 86 -16.12 -53.44 -27.56
C LYS A 86 -16.38 -54.92 -27.23
N GLY A 87 -16.46 -55.25 -25.94
CA GLY A 87 -16.68 -56.63 -25.48
C GLY A 87 -18.14 -57.04 -25.37
N ASN A 88 -19.10 -56.12 -25.60
CA ASN A 88 -20.52 -56.42 -25.50
C ASN A 88 -20.99 -57.16 -26.77
N ALA A 89 -21.53 -58.36 -26.61
CA ALA A 89 -22.14 -59.09 -27.71
C ALA A 89 -23.42 -58.39 -28.23
N ILE A 90 -23.72 -58.55 -29.52
CA ILE A 90 -24.97 -58.06 -30.12
C ILE A 90 -26.16 -58.72 -29.42
N ILE A 91 -27.16 -57.90 -29.06
CA ILE A 91 -28.39 -58.34 -28.39
C ILE A 91 -29.07 -59.43 -29.24
N SER A 92 -29.45 -60.54 -28.60
CA SER A 92 -29.92 -61.74 -29.29
C SER A 92 -31.31 -61.59 -29.92
N ASN A 93 -32.24 -60.90 -29.26
CA ASN A 93 -33.58 -60.63 -29.79
C ASN A 93 -33.72 -59.16 -30.22
N LEU A 94 -33.19 -58.85 -31.41
CA LEU A 94 -33.34 -57.53 -32.04
C LEU A 94 -34.42 -57.54 -33.10
N ARG A 95 -35.10 -56.41 -33.23
CA ARG A 95 -35.97 -56.08 -34.36
C ARG A 95 -35.49 -54.81 -35.06
N LEU A 96 -35.73 -54.73 -36.37
CA LEU A 96 -35.46 -53.51 -37.14
C LEU A 96 -36.77 -52.81 -37.49
N HIS A 97 -36.80 -51.51 -37.25
CA HIS A 97 -37.75 -50.59 -37.84
C HIS A 97 -37.08 -49.98 -39.08
N THR A 98 -37.64 -50.24 -40.24
CA THR A 98 -37.10 -49.80 -41.53
C THR A 98 -38.09 -48.88 -42.25
N LEU A 99 -37.71 -48.35 -43.41
CA LEU A 99 -38.59 -47.56 -44.27
C LEU A 99 -39.77 -48.35 -44.89
N GLY A 100 -39.69 -49.68 -44.93
CA GLY A 100 -40.72 -50.55 -45.55
C GLY A 100 -41.33 -51.60 -44.62
N ASN A 101 -40.84 -51.71 -43.39
CA ASN A 101 -41.33 -52.64 -42.38
C ASN A 101 -40.96 -52.14 -40.97
N THR A 102 -41.97 -51.94 -40.12
CA THR A 102 -41.81 -51.44 -38.75
C THR A 102 -41.24 -52.45 -37.74
N SER A 103 -41.17 -53.74 -38.09
CA SER A 103 -40.80 -54.81 -37.16
C SER A 103 -40.22 -56.04 -37.88
N VAL A 104 -39.06 -55.88 -38.52
CA VAL A 104 -38.31 -57.00 -39.13
C VAL A 104 -37.71 -57.86 -38.02
N THR A 105 -37.96 -59.16 -38.07
CA THR A 105 -37.39 -60.12 -37.12
C THR A 105 -35.96 -60.52 -37.49
N ARG A 106 -35.14 -60.89 -36.49
CA ARG A 106 -33.74 -61.28 -36.68
C ARG A 106 -33.50 -62.33 -37.77
N SER A 107 -34.39 -63.32 -37.89
CA SER A 107 -34.30 -64.36 -38.93
C SER A 107 -34.41 -63.82 -40.37
N SER A 108 -34.89 -62.58 -40.54
CA SER A 108 -35.02 -61.91 -41.82
C SER A 108 -33.97 -60.84 -42.07
N PHE A 109 -33.02 -60.57 -41.15
CA PHE A 109 -32.04 -59.49 -41.31
C PHE A 109 -31.20 -59.61 -42.58
N SER A 110 -30.83 -60.84 -42.97
CA SER A 110 -30.08 -61.10 -44.21
C SER A 110 -30.78 -60.62 -45.48
N LYS A 111 -32.12 -60.55 -45.46
CA LYS A 111 -32.94 -60.01 -46.56
C LYS A 111 -32.93 -58.49 -46.62
N TRP A 112 -32.55 -57.83 -45.53
CA TRP A 112 -32.51 -56.37 -45.41
C TRP A 112 -31.08 -55.83 -45.45
N SER A 113 -30.15 -56.61 -46.02
CA SER A 113 -28.73 -56.33 -45.94
C SER A 113 -28.34 -54.98 -46.55
N ARG A 114 -29.12 -54.42 -47.49
CA ARG A 114 -28.90 -53.07 -48.03
C ARG A 114 -28.90 -51.98 -46.94
N TRP A 115 -29.77 -52.09 -45.94
CA TRP A 115 -29.89 -51.10 -44.87
C TRP A 115 -29.20 -51.53 -43.57
N TYR A 116 -29.10 -52.83 -43.28
CA TYR A 116 -28.56 -53.32 -42.01
C TYR A 116 -27.68 -54.55 -42.16
N GLN A 117 -26.52 -54.54 -41.51
CA GLN A 117 -25.60 -55.68 -41.39
C GLN A 117 -25.04 -55.77 -39.98
N GLU A 118 -24.59 -56.97 -39.59
CA GLU A 118 -23.76 -57.20 -38.41
C GLU A 118 -22.39 -57.74 -38.84
N ASP A 119 -21.31 -57.24 -38.23
CA ASP A 119 -19.94 -57.73 -38.38
C ASP A 119 -19.23 -57.64 -37.02
N GLY A 120 -18.78 -58.78 -36.49
CA GLY A 120 -18.31 -58.87 -35.10
C GLY A 120 -19.40 -58.46 -34.10
N THR A 121 -19.09 -57.48 -33.27
CA THR A 121 -19.98 -56.79 -32.33
C THR A 121 -20.53 -55.46 -32.86
N THR A 122 -20.24 -55.14 -34.13
CA THR A 122 -20.61 -53.89 -34.80
C THR A 122 -21.86 -54.07 -35.66
N GLN A 123 -22.85 -53.20 -35.44
CA GLN A 123 -24.02 -53.05 -36.29
C GLN A 123 -23.78 -51.95 -37.31
N VAL A 124 -24.04 -52.25 -38.58
CA VAL A 124 -23.87 -51.34 -39.72
C VAL A 124 -25.24 -50.87 -40.19
N PHE A 125 -25.53 -49.60 -39.98
CA PHE A 125 -26.76 -48.94 -40.42
C PHE A 125 -26.50 -48.11 -41.66
N ARG A 126 -27.36 -48.21 -42.68
CA ARG A 126 -27.25 -47.46 -43.94
C ARG A 126 -28.60 -46.87 -44.34
N LEU A 127 -28.57 -45.62 -44.79
CA LEU A 127 -29.66 -44.95 -45.50
C LEU A 127 -29.09 -44.35 -46.77
N PHE A 128 -29.89 -44.30 -47.81
CA PHE A 128 -29.43 -43.83 -49.12
C PHE A 128 -30.15 -42.55 -49.51
N LYS A 129 -29.51 -41.81 -50.41
CA LYS A 129 -30.04 -40.57 -50.94
C LYS A 129 -31.47 -40.77 -51.50
N ASP A 130 -32.34 -39.80 -51.21
CA ASP A 130 -33.71 -39.67 -51.73
C ASP A 130 -34.73 -40.71 -51.19
N GLU A 131 -34.34 -41.55 -50.21
CA GLU A 131 -35.24 -42.57 -49.66
C GLU A 131 -36.42 -41.99 -48.85
N THR A 132 -37.60 -42.55 -49.08
CA THR A 132 -38.84 -42.21 -48.36
C THR A 132 -39.37 -43.41 -47.59
N ASN A 133 -40.15 -43.16 -46.54
CA ASN A 133 -40.93 -44.20 -45.88
C ASN A 133 -42.07 -44.65 -46.82
N VAL A 134 -42.13 -45.94 -47.12
CA VAL A 134 -43.11 -46.49 -48.08
C VAL A 134 -44.27 -47.21 -47.41
N GLN A 135 -44.22 -47.45 -46.10
CA GLN A 135 -45.23 -48.22 -45.37
C GLN A 135 -46.21 -47.35 -44.56
N SER A 136 -45.75 -46.19 -44.07
CA SER A 136 -46.51 -45.36 -43.14
C SER A 136 -47.10 -44.11 -43.81
N THR A 137 -47.98 -43.40 -43.09
CA THR A 137 -48.56 -42.11 -43.51
C THR A 137 -47.57 -40.94 -43.47
N ARG A 138 -46.31 -41.17 -43.06
CA ARG A 138 -45.26 -40.13 -42.94
C ARG A 138 -44.18 -40.36 -44.01
N PRO A 139 -44.35 -39.86 -45.23
CA PRO A 139 -43.48 -40.21 -46.36
C PRO A 139 -42.02 -39.79 -46.16
N ASN A 140 -41.75 -38.71 -45.44
CA ASN A 140 -40.38 -38.23 -45.20
C ASN A 140 -39.78 -38.82 -43.90
N ALA A 141 -40.30 -39.94 -43.39
CA ALA A 141 -39.84 -40.55 -42.13
C ALA A 141 -39.05 -41.83 -42.37
N ALA A 142 -38.11 -41.81 -43.32
CA ALA A 142 -37.23 -42.93 -43.61
C ALA A 142 -36.38 -43.27 -42.38
N ARG A 143 -36.14 -44.56 -42.14
CA ARG A 143 -35.33 -44.99 -41.01
C ARG A 143 -34.76 -46.39 -41.17
N ILE A 144 -33.72 -46.64 -40.39
CA ILE A 144 -33.21 -47.97 -40.06
C ILE A 144 -32.78 -47.93 -38.59
N GLU A 145 -33.63 -48.45 -37.71
CA GLU A 145 -33.39 -48.45 -36.27
C GLU A 145 -33.53 -49.86 -35.70
N SER A 146 -32.61 -50.25 -34.84
CA SER A 146 -32.72 -51.44 -34.01
C SER A 146 -33.43 -51.10 -32.71
N PHE A 147 -34.21 -52.06 -32.20
CA PHE A 147 -34.80 -52.04 -30.86
C PHE A 147 -34.94 -53.47 -30.32
N ASN A 148 -35.08 -53.61 -29.00
CA ASN A 148 -35.33 -54.90 -28.36
C ASN A 148 -36.79 -54.95 -27.85
N PRO A 149 -37.64 -55.82 -28.41
CA PRO A 149 -39.04 -55.93 -28.00
C PRO A 149 -39.24 -56.56 -26.62
N ASP A 150 -38.20 -57.15 -26.01
CA ASP A 150 -38.28 -57.80 -24.70
C ASP A 150 -37.92 -56.87 -23.54
N ILE A 151 -37.45 -55.64 -23.83
CA ILE A 151 -37.01 -54.69 -22.81
C ILE A 151 -37.69 -53.34 -23.04
N ASP A 152 -38.80 -53.15 -22.33
CA ASP A 152 -39.53 -51.90 -22.23
C ASP A 152 -39.86 -51.59 -20.76
N TRP A 153 -40.22 -50.34 -20.45
CA TRP A 153 -40.52 -49.91 -19.08
C TRP A 153 -41.51 -48.75 -19.00
N ALA A 154 -42.34 -48.79 -17.95
CA ALA A 154 -43.20 -47.68 -17.56
C ALA A 154 -42.50 -46.71 -16.60
N ALA A 155 -43.11 -45.55 -16.37
CA ALA A 155 -42.65 -44.64 -15.33
C ALA A 155 -42.77 -45.31 -13.95
N GLY A 156 -41.64 -45.45 -13.25
CA GLY A 156 -41.57 -46.03 -11.90
C GLY A 156 -41.01 -47.46 -11.83
N ASP A 157 -40.75 -48.11 -12.97
CA ASP A 157 -40.21 -49.48 -13.03
C ASP A 157 -38.71 -49.59 -12.66
N GLY A 158 -38.09 -48.48 -12.26
CA GLY A 158 -36.66 -48.38 -11.99
C GLY A 158 -35.88 -47.78 -13.16
N TRP A 159 -34.56 -47.81 -13.08
CA TRP A 159 -33.67 -47.20 -14.07
C TRP A 159 -33.14 -48.23 -15.07
N PHE A 160 -33.13 -47.83 -16.34
CA PHE A 160 -32.63 -48.60 -17.47
C PHE A 160 -31.44 -47.87 -18.08
N LYS A 161 -30.45 -48.61 -18.54
CA LYS A 161 -29.20 -48.09 -19.09
C LYS A 161 -28.98 -48.57 -20.51
N TRP A 162 -28.82 -47.63 -21.43
CA TRP A 162 -28.27 -47.84 -22.75
C TRP A 162 -26.76 -47.58 -22.76
N GLN A 163 -26.01 -48.40 -23.47
CA GLN A 163 -24.59 -48.18 -23.78
C GLN A 163 -24.31 -48.56 -25.24
N GLY A 164 -23.45 -47.79 -25.92
CA GLY A 164 -22.92 -48.15 -27.22
C GLY A 164 -21.86 -47.17 -27.71
N THR A 165 -20.94 -47.66 -28.55
CA THR A 165 -19.92 -46.84 -29.21
C THR A 165 -20.38 -46.54 -30.63
N TYR A 166 -20.48 -45.25 -30.98
CA TYR A 166 -20.92 -44.78 -32.28
C TYR A 166 -19.72 -44.31 -33.09
N THR A 167 -19.64 -44.70 -34.37
CA THR A 167 -18.67 -44.16 -35.34
C THR A 167 -19.42 -43.73 -36.59
N ILE A 168 -19.38 -42.42 -36.88
CA ILE A 168 -20.06 -41.84 -38.04
C ILE A 168 -19.18 -42.06 -39.28
N ILE A 169 -19.62 -42.87 -40.24
CA ILE A 169 -18.81 -43.16 -41.44
C ILE A 169 -19.18 -42.24 -42.59
N LYS A 170 -20.48 -42.10 -42.86
CA LYS A 170 -21.02 -41.10 -43.81
C LYS A 170 -22.07 -40.28 -43.05
N PRO A 171 -21.79 -39.00 -42.72
CA PRO A 171 -22.64 -38.20 -41.83
C PRO A 171 -23.97 -37.83 -42.47
N LEU A 172 -25.03 -37.81 -41.67
CA LEU A 172 -26.39 -37.43 -42.08
C LEU A 172 -27.10 -36.67 -40.96
N GLY A 173 -27.89 -35.66 -41.32
CA GLY A 173 -28.84 -35.03 -40.41
C GLY A 173 -29.92 -36.01 -39.95
N CYS A 174 -29.77 -36.64 -38.79
CA CYS A 174 -30.72 -37.63 -38.28
C CYS A 174 -30.53 -37.89 -36.78
N ALA A 175 -31.57 -38.43 -36.14
CA ALA A 175 -31.44 -39.07 -34.84
C ALA A 175 -30.70 -40.40 -35.00
N VAL A 176 -29.66 -40.60 -34.18
CA VAL A 176 -28.88 -41.84 -34.11
C VAL A 176 -29.25 -42.72 -32.90
N PHE A 177 -29.95 -42.12 -31.94
CA PHE A 177 -30.48 -42.77 -30.74
C PHE A 177 -31.73 -42.04 -30.25
N GLN A 178 -32.69 -42.78 -29.67
CA GLN A 178 -33.84 -42.23 -28.97
C GLN A 178 -34.35 -43.12 -27.83
N ALA A 179 -34.78 -42.49 -26.73
CA ALA A 179 -35.63 -43.14 -25.73
C ALA A 179 -37.10 -42.88 -26.10
N LYS A 180 -37.74 -43.89 -26.71
CA LYS A 180 -39.03 -43.82 -27.39
C LYS A 180 -40.12 -44.49 -26.56
N ASN A 181 -41.26 -43.83 -26.38
CA ASN A 181 -42.44 -44.42 -25.77
C ASN A 181 -43.49 -44.87 -26.81
N SER A 182 -44.26 -45.91 -26.51
CA SER A 182 -45.30 -46.46 -27.40
C SER A 182 -46.38 -45.45 -27.81
N ASP A 183 -46.63 -44.41 -27.00
CA ASP A 183 -47.62 -43.36 -27.26
C ASP A 183 -47.12 -42.29 -28.24
N ASN A 184 -46.10 -42.64 -29.02
CA ASN A 184 -45.41 -41.80 -29.97
C ASN A 184 -44.63 -40.60 -29.37
N ASP A 185 -44.33 -40.61 -28.07
CA ASP A 185 -43.43 -39.65 -27.42
C ASP A 185 -41.97 -40.09 -27.33
N TRP A 186 -41.04 -39.14 -27.16
CA TRP A 186 -39.62 -39.40 -26.89
C TRP A 186 -39.14 -38.42 -25.80
N SER A 187 -38.21 -38.83 -24.94
CA SER A 187 -37.67 -37.97 -23.87
C SER A 187 -36.36 -37.30 -24.26
N VAL A 188 -35.47 -38.07 -24.88
CA VAL A 188 -34.11 -37.68 -25.26
C VAL A 188 -33.71 -38.35 -26.57
N MET A 189 -32.97 -37.61 -27.40
CA MET A 189 -32.34 -38.11 -28.62
C MET A 189 -30.87 -37.72 -28.66
N ILE A 190 -30.08 -38.52 -29.36
CA ILE A 190 -28.76 -38.09 -29.85
C ILE A 190 -28.90 -37.91 -31.35
N ASN A 191 -28.67 -36.70 -31.85
CA ASN A 191 -28.72 -36.41 -33.27
C ASN A 191 -27.33 -36.17 -33.83
N THR A 192 -27.20 -36.37 -35.14
CA THR A 192 -26.04 -35.97 -35.91
C THR A 192 -26.46 -35.01 -37.03
N ASN A 193 -25.51 -34.27 -37.59
CA ASN A 193 -25.73 -33.39 -38.74
C ASN A 193 -24.85 -33.78 -39.94
N GLY A 194 -24.99 -33.05 -41.06
CA GLY A 194 -24.24 -33.31 -42.30
C GLY A 194 -22.72 -33.09 -42.21
N ASN A 195 -22.23 -32.50 -41.12
CA ASN A 195 -20.80 -32.31 -40.82
C ASN A 195 -20.26 -33.38 -39.85
N GLY A 196 -21.12 -34.24 -39.30
CA GLY A 196 -20.76 -35.20 -38.26
C GLY A 196 -20.68 -34.59 -36.86
N ASP A 197 -21.29 -33.44 -36.62
CA ASP A 197 -21.47 -32.95 -35.24
C ASP A 197 -22.53 -33.79 -34.53
N VAL A 198 -22.35 -34.01 -33.24
CA VAL A 198 -23.23 -34.80 -32.37
C VAL A 198 -23.94 -33.84 -31.43
N THR A 199 -25.26 -33.95 -31.32
CA THR A 199 -26.09 -33.08 -30.47
C THR A 199 -26.94 -33.94 -29.54
N LEU A 200 -27.03 -33.55 -28.27
CA LEU A 200 -28.01 -34.04 -27.31
C LEU A 200 -29.27 -33.21 -27.47
N ASN A 201 -30.37 -33.86 -27.84
CA ASN A 201 -31.65 -33.20 -27.99
C ASN A 201 -32.57 -33.58 -26.84
N HIS A 202 -33.15 -32.55 -26.22
CA HIS A 202 -34.11 -32.70 -25.14
C HIS A 202 -35.51 -32.50 -25.71
N ARG A 203 -36.46 -33.39 -25.38
CA ARG A 203 -37.86 -33.17 -25.78
C ARG A 203 -38.40 -31.84 -25.22
N THR A 204 -38.06 -31.57 -23.97
CA THR A 204 -38.35 -30.35 -23.23
C THR A 204 -37.07 -29.92 -22.55
N GLY A 205 -36.34 -28.99 -23.16
CA GLY A 205 -35.04 -28.51 -22.68
C GLY A 205 -34.26 -27.81 -23.79
N THR A 206 -33.04 -27.42 -23.48
CA THR A 206 -32.12 -26.81 -24.45
C THR A 206 -31.19 -27.88 -24.99
N ASP A 207 -31.08 -27.95 -26.31
CA ASP A 207 -30.17 -28.89 -26.97
C ASP A 207 -28.70 -28.49 -26.75
N GLU A 208 -27.81 -29.47 -26.67
CA GLU A 208 -26.37 -29.28 -26.46
C GLU A 208 -25.56 -29.94 -27.57
N VAL A 209 -24.67 -29.19 -28.23
CA VAL A 209 -23.69 -29.79 -29.15
C VAL A 209 -22.66 -30.55 -28.32
N LEU A 210 -22.70 -31.88 -28.42
CA LEU A 210 -21.86 -32.77 -27.64
C LEU A 210 -20.41 -32.80 -28.11
N ALA A 211 -20.23 -32.85 -29.43
CA ALA A 211 -18.94 -32.84 -30.10
C ALA A 211 -19.13 -32.43 -31.56
N THR A 212 -18.08 -31.90 -32.17
CA THR A 212 -18.10 -31.44 -33.57
C THR A 212 -17.16 -32.28 -34.43
N ASN A 213 -17.49 -32.46 -35.71
CA ASN A 213 -16.65 -33.14 -36.69
C ASN A 213 -16.22 -34.57 -36.29
N MET A 214 -17.18 -35.39 -35.85
CA MET A 214 -16.94 -36.76 -35.35
C MET A 214 -16.91 -37.83 -36.46
N VAL A 215 -16.73 -37.44 -37.72
CA VAL A 215 -16.63 -38.40 -38.83
C VAL A 215 -15.39 -39.28 -38.66
N GLY A 216 -15.57 -40.60 -38.69
CA GLY A 216 -14.55 -41.62 -38.49
C GLY A 216 -14.02 -41.75 -37.06
N GLN A 217 -14.51 -40.93 -36.12
CA GLN A 217 -14.07 -40.94 -34.72
C GLN A 217 -15.09 -41.69 -33.85
N PRO A 218 -14.65 -42.64 -33.00
CA PRO A 218 -15.55 -43.32 -32.08
C PRO A 218 -15.93 -42.41 -30.90
N PHE A 219 -17.19 -42.50 -30.46
CA PHE A 219 -17.63 -41.91 -29.21
C PHE A 219 -18.64 -42.81 -28.47
N ASP A 220 -18.48 -42.90 -27.16
CA ASP A 220 -19.34 -43.71 -26.30
C ASP A 220 -20.53 -42.89 -25.83
N ILE A 221 -21.72 -43.45 -25.96
CA ILE A 221 -22.95 -42.88 -25.40
C ILE A 221 -23.46 -43.81 -24.31
N THR A 222 -23.72 -43.24 -23.13
CA THR A 222 -24.48 -43.89 -22.07
C THR A 222 -25.72 -43.06 -21.76
N VAL A 223 -26.88 -43.70 -21.74
CA VAL A 223 -28.16 -43.05 -21.37
C VAL A 223 -28.82 -43.85 -20.27
N TYR A 224 -29.14 -43.18 -19.18
CA TYR A 224 -30.01 -43.68 -18.12
C TYR A 224 -31.41 -43.12 -18.33
N ASP A 225 -32.47 -43.93 -18.22
CA ASP A 225 -33.87 -43.49 -18.31
C ASP A 225 -34.74 -44.32 -17.35
N ASN A 226 -35.70 -43.70 -16.67
CA ASN A 226 -36.63 -44.39 -15.75
C ASN A 226 -38.12 -44.21 -16.11
N GLY A 227 -38.39 -43.86 -17.36
CA GLY A 227 -39.72 -43.56 -17.88
C GLY A 227 -40.14 -42.10 -17.66
N THR A 228 -39.50 -41.37 -16.73
CA THR A 228 -39.76 -39.92 -16.53
C THR A 228 -38.50 -39.06 -16.67
N ASN A 229 -37.41 -39.47 -16.05
CA ASN A 229 -36.15 -38.75 -16.01
C ASN A 229 -35.08 -39.50 -16.80
N TYR A 230 -34.10 -38.78 -17.31
CA TYR A 230 -32.94 -39.35 -17.97
C TYR A 230 -31.66 -38.60 -17.65
N ALA A 231 -30.53 -39.30 -17.79
CA ALA A 231 -29.18 -38.74 -17.72
C ALA A 231 -28.35 -39.26 -18.89
N VAL A 232 -27.59 -38.37 -19.54
CA VAL A 232 -26.76 -38.67 -20.72
C VAL A 232 -25.30 -38.40 -20.42
N TYR A 233 -24.46 -39.33 -20.84
CA TYR A 233 -23.01 -39.26 -20.75
C TYR A 233 -22.40 -39.54 -22.12
N MET A 234 -21.37 -38.78 -22.47
CA MET A 234 -20.54 -39.02 -23.65
C MET A 234 -19.12 -39.27 -23.17
N ASN A 235 -18.53 -40.40 -23.55
CA ASN A 235 -17.20 -40.84 -23.09
C ASN A 235 -17.08 -40.79 -21.54
N ASP A 236 -18.12 -41.28 -20.85
CA ASP A 236 -18.29 -41.25 -19.39
C ASP A 236 -18.34 -39.87 -18.71
N VAL A 237 -18.34 -38.78 -19.49
CA VAL A 237 -18.52 -37.41 -18.98
C VAL A 237 -20.00 -37.04 -18.97
N TYR A 238 -20.51 -36.53 -17.84
CA TYR A 238 -21.88 -36.04 -17.72
C TYR A 238 -22.17 -34.92 -18.73
N ARG A 239 -23.23 -35.08 -19.52
CA ARG A 239 -23.64 -34.11 -20.55
C ARG A 239 -24.96 -33.44 -20.21
N GLY A 240 -25.96 -34.22 -19.84
CA GLY A 240 -27.26 -33.63 -19.55
C GLY A 240 -28.14 -34.50 -18.68
N TYR A 241 -29.08 -33.84 -18.01
CA TYR A 241 -30.14 -34.45 -17.23
C TYR A 241 -31.44 -33.74 -17.57
N GLY A 242 -32.51 -34.50 -17.78
CA GLY A 242 -33.80 -33.94 -18.12
C GLY A 242 -34.94 -34.83 -17.65
N SER A 243 -36.15 -34.29 -17.78
CA SER A 243 -37.37 -35.03 -17.51
C SER A 243 -38.41 -34.73 -18.58
N PHE A 244 -39.18 -35.75 -18.94
CA PHE A 244 -40.35 -35.63 -19.79
C PHE A 244 -41.38 -36.64 -19.29
N SER A 245 -42.56 -36.14 -18.87
CA SER A 245 -43.59 -36.98 -18.26
C SER A 245 -44.18 -37.94 -19.30
N ARG A 246 -44.11 -39.25 -19.03
CA ARG A 246 -44.70 -40.32 -19.85
C ARG A 246 -45.50 -41.25 -18.93
N PRO A 247 -46.71 -40.83 -18.50
CA PRO A 247 -47.50 -41.57 -17.51
C PRO A 247 -48.18 -42.81 -18.08
N THR A 248 -48.31 -42.90 -19.41
CA THR A 248 -48.88 -44.03 -20.16
C THR A 248 -47.88 -44.55 -21.19
N GLY A 249 -48.15 -45.76 -21.69
CA GLY A 249 -47.27 -46.43 -22.66
C GLY A 249 -45.98 -46.97 -22.05
N LEU A 250 -45.21 -47.68 -22.86
CA LEU A 250 -43.94 -48.28 -22.47
C LEU A 250 -42.79 -47.61 -23.24
N THR A 251 -41.69 -47.35 -22.54
CA THR A 251 -40.48 -46.76 -23.08
C THR A 251 -39.50 -47.85 -23.49
N GLU A 252 -38.87 -47.69 -24.65
CA GLU A 252 -37.80 -48.54 -25.15
C GLU A 252 -36.65 -47.67 -25.71
N PHE A 253 -35.45 -48.22 -25.78
CA PHE A 253 -34.34 -47.60 -26.50
C PHE A 253 -34.34 -48.03 -27.97
N ARG A 254 -34.18 -47.06 -28.87
CA ARG A 254 -33.93 -47.30 -30.29
C ARG A 254 -32.63 -46.64 -30.73
N TRP A 255 -31.88 -47.29 -31.59
CA TRP A 255 -30.62 -46.78 -32.14
C TRP A 255 -30.47 -47.15 -33.60
N GLY A 256 -29.68 -46.39 -34.35
CA GLY A 256 -29.67 -46.42 -35.80
C GLY A 256 -30.16 -45.09 -36.35
N MET A 257 -30.41 -44.97 -37.65
CA MET A 257 -30.66 -43.67 -38.28
C MET A 257 -32.16 -43.41 -38.50
N TYR A 258 -32.65 -42.28 -38.00
CA TYR A 258 -34.01 -41.79 -38.24
C TYR A 258 -34.02 -40.31 -38.64
N VAL A 259 -34.47 -40.00 -39.86
CA VAL A 259 -34.42 -38.63 -40.42
C VAL A 259 -35.61 -37.74 -40.03
N GLY A 260 -36.55 -38.22 -39.21
CA GLY A 260 -37.67 -37.40 -38.75
C GLY A 260 -38.71 -37.15 -39.84
N ASP A 261 -38.93 -35.89 -40.22
CA ASP A 261 -39.79 -35.47 -41.34
C ASP A 261 -38.94 -34.80 -42.43
N SER A 262 -37.94 -35.54 -42.92
CA SER A 262 -37.00 -35.07 -43.93
C SER A 262 -36.52 -36.22 -44.82
N VAL A 263 -36.02 -35.91 -46.01
CA VAL A 263 -35.50 -36.93 -46.93
C VAL A 263 -33.97 -36.99 -46.81
N PRO A 264 -33.34 -38.18 -46.79
CA PRO A 264 -31.89 -38.27 -46.75
C PRO A 264 -31.25 -37.54 -47.93
N ALA A 265 -30.48 -36.49 -47.64
CA ALA A 265 -29.87 -35.65 -48.66
C ALA A 265 -28.70 -36.33 -49.41
N ARG A 266 -28.15 -37.40 -48.83
CA ARG A 266 -26.98 -38.16 -49.28
C ARG A 266 -27.00 -39.58 -48.71
N ASP A 267 -26.12 -40.43 -49.22
CA ASP A 267 -25.86 -41.74 -48.62
C ASP A 267 -25.20 -41.59 -47.25
N ALA A 268 -25.67 -42.39 -46.31
CA ALA A 268 -25.32 -42.34 -44.91
C ALA A 268 -24.93 -43.72 -44.40
N MET A 269 -23.99 -43.75 -43.45
CA MET A 269 -23.52 -44.99 -42.84
C MET A 269 -23.05 -44.71 -41.43
N LEU A 270 -23.56 -45.50 -40.49
CA LEU A 270 -23.28 -45.41 -39.06
C LEU A 270 -22.91 -46.79 -38.54
N PHE A 271 -21.80 -46.86 -37.80
CA PHE A 271 -21.43 -48.04 -37.02
C PHE A 271 -21.85 -47.84 -35.57
N VAL A 272 -22.50 -48.84 -35.00
CA VAL A 272 -22.80 -48.91 -33.56
C VAL A 272 -22.23 -50.22 -33.01
N THR A 273 -21.19 -50.10 -32.21
CA THR A 273 -20.45 -51.23 -31.64
C THR A 273 -20.85 -51.43 -30.19
N GLY A 274 -21.06 -52.69 -29.79
CA GLY A 274 -21.22 -53.05 -28.38
C GLY A 274 -22.49 -52.51 -27.72
N ALA A 275 -23.55 -52.31 -28.51
CA ALA A 275 -24.88 -51.92 -28.06
C ALA A 275 -25.41 -52.84 -26.94
N LYS A 276 -25.75 -52.25 -25.78
CA LYS A 276 -26.24 -52.97 -24.61
C LYS A 276 -27.34 -52.21 -23.90
N ILE A 277 -28.40 -52.94 -23.52
CA ILE A 277 -29.44 -52.47 -22.61
C ILE A 277 -29.31 -53.24 -21.30
N SER A 278 -29.29 -52.53 -20.17
CA SER A 278 -29.33 -53.12 -18.83
C SER A 278 -30.57 -52.60 -18.10
N SER A 279 -31.37 -53.51 -17.55
CA SER A 279 -32.54 -53.18 -16.73
C SER A 279 -32.21 -53.16 -15.24
N ASN A 280 -33.03 -52.48 -14.45
CA ASN A 280 -32.92 -52.41 -12.98
C ASN A 280 -31.52 -52.00 -12.48
N VAL A 281 -30.87 -51.09 -13.20
CA VAL A 281 -29.57 -50.57 -12.78
C VAL A 281 -29.74 -49.58 -11.63
N ALA A 282 -28.71 -49.46 -10.78
CA ALA A 282 -28.66 -48.36 -9.84
C ALA A 282 -28.57 -47.03 -10.62
N ALA A 283 -29.41 -46.07 -10.24
CA ALA A 283 -29.37 -44.73 -10.80
C ALA A 283 -28.02 -44.06 -10.50
N PRO A 284 -27.48 -43.25 -11.41
CA PRO A 284 -26.32 -42.42 -11.10
C PRO A 284 -26.70 -41.45 -9.96
N PRO A 285 -25.79 -41.15 -9.01
CA PRO A 285 -26.10 -40.17 -7.97
C PRO A 285 -26.28 -38.79 -8.60
N LYS A 286 -27.05 -37.92 -7.96
CA LYS A 286 -27.23 -36.52 -8.38
C LYS A 286 -26.85 -35.59 -7.25
N LEU A 287 -25.78 -34.81 -7.43
CA LEU A 287 -25.31 -33.88 -6.41
C LEU A 287 -26.15 -32.61 -6.45
N THR A 288 -26.79 -32.29 -5.34
CA THR A 288 -27.42 -30.99 -5.07
C THR A 288 -26.87 -30.41 -3.78
N GLY A 289 -26.66 -29.09 -3.74
CA GLY A 289 -26.16 -28.39 -2.57
C GLY A 289 -26.96 -27.14 -2.23
N SER A 290 -26.86 -26.69 -0.98
CA SER A 290 -27.37 -25.39 -0.52
C SER A 290 -26.51 -24.86 0.64
N LEU A 291 -26.43 -23.53 0.77
CA LEU A 291 -25.81 -22.87 1.90
C LEU A 291 -26.89 -22.26 2.81
N GLY A 292 -26.75 -22.45 4.12
CA GLY A 292 -27.60 -21.80 5.13
C GLY A 292 -27.43 -20.28 5.17
N THR A 293 -28.45 -19.59 5.67
CA THR A 293 -28.45 -18.12 5.79
C THR A 293 -27.37 -17.63 6.76
N LEU A 294 -26.58 -16.65 6.33
CA LEU A 294 -25.62 -15.94 7.17
C LEU A 294 -26.19 -14.60 7.66
N PRO A 295 -25.73 -14.07 8.81
CA PRO A 295 -25.94 -12.67 9.16
C PRO A 295 -25.40 -11.75 8.06
N ALA A 296 -26.14 -10.68 7.74
CA ALA A 296 -25.72 -9.72 6.72
C ALA A 296 -24.51 -8.89 7.16
N THR A 297 -24.45 -8.58 8.46
CA THR A 297 -23.41 -7.73 9.07
C THR A 297 -23.00 -8.30 10.42
N VAL A 298 -21.69 -8.29 10.69
CA VAL A 298 -21.09 -8.65 11.98
C VAL A 298 -19.95 -7.69 12.31
N ILE A 299 -19.45 -7.75 13.54
CA ILE A 299 -18.25 -7.04 13.98
C ILE A 299 -17.06 -8.00 13.95
N ARG A 300 -15.87 -7.45 13.68
CA ARG A 300 -14.61 -8.20 13.60
C ARG A 300 -14.45 -9.12 14.82
N GLY A 301 -14.08 -10.37 14.58
CA GLY A 301 -13.94 -11.38 15.63
C GLY A 301 -15.23 -12.11 16.02
N ALA A 302 -16.36 -11.81 15.37
CA ALA A 302 -17.60 -12.56 15.55
C ALA A 302 -17.43 -14.05 15.23
N VAL A 303 -18.00 -14.92 16.07
CA VAL A 303 -18.06 -16.36 15.84
C VAL A 303 -19.30 -16.68 15.01
N VAL A 304 -19.12 -16.90 13.72
CA VAL A 304 -20.18 -17.26 12.76
C VAL A 304 -19.76 -18.48 11.96
N SER A 305 -20.72 -19.32 11.59
CA SER A 305 -20.49 -20.47 10.72
C SER A 305 -21.50 -20.51 9.57
N GLY A 306 -21.06 -21.02 8.42
CA GLY A 306 -21.91 -21.35 7.29
C GLY A 306 -22.19 -22.85 7.26
N THR A 307 -23.43 -23.25 6.96
CA THR A 307 -23.81 -24.66 6.85
C THR A 307 -24.01 -25.02 5.39
N LEU A 308 -23.12 -25.84 4.83
CA LEU A 308 -23.29 -26.44 3.51
C LEU A 308 -24.06 -27.76 3.64
N SER A 309 -25.23 -27.85 3.03
CA SER A 309 -25.99 -29.09 2.92
C SER A 309 -25.77 -29.69 1.53
N VAL A 310 -25.39 -30.96 1.45
CA VAL A 310 -25.22 -31.71 0.19
C VAL A 310 -26.09 -32.95 0.22
N SER A 311 -26.86 -33.18 -0.84
CA SER A 311 -27.76 -34.34 -0.95
C SER A 311 -27.63 -35.06 -2.29
N ASN A 312 -27.91 -36.36 -2.26
CA ASN A 312 -28.16 -37.16 -3.44
C ASN A 312 -29.65 -37.07 -3.82
N SER A 313 -29.98 -36.16 -4.73
CA SER A 313 -31.37 -35.86 -5.13
C SER A 313 -31.88 -36.64 -6.34
N ILE A 314 -31.21 -37.75 -6.70
CA ILE A 314 -31.66 -38.56 -7.83
C ILE A 314 -33.02 -39.20 -7.51
N PRO A 315 -34.02 -39.15 -8.40
CA PRO A 315 -35.33 -39.71 -8.13
C PRO A 315 -35.29 -41.24 -8.19
N VAL A 316 -35.54 -41.87 -7.03
CA VAL A 316 -35.65 -43.32 -6.84
C VAL A 316 -36.74 -43.61 -5.80
N THR A 317 -37.29 -44.83 -5.81
CA THR A 317 -38.31 -45.27 -4.84
C THR A 317 -37.71 -46.04 -3.66
N SER A 318 -36.42 -46.38 -3.72
CA SER A 318 -35.63 -47.03 -2.67
C SER A 318 -34.21 -46.47 -2.66
N SER A 319 -33.58 -46.36 -1.48
CA SER A 319 -32.21 -45.86 -1.34
C SER A 319 -31.16 -46.77 -2.00
N THR A 320 -31.42 -48.08 -2.11
CA THR A 320 -30.57 -49.02 -2.87
C THR A 320 -30.73 -48.91 -4.38
N GLY A 321 -31.76 -48.19 -4.85
CA GLY A 321 -32.02 -47.94 -6.26
C GLY A 321 -31.11 -46.87 -6.87
N ALA A 322 -30.27 -46.22 -6.08
CA ALA A 322 -29.27 -45.26 -6.51
C ALA A 322 -27.88 -45.64 -5.99
N ALA A 323 -26.84 -45.32 -6.76
CA ALA A 323 -25.48 -45.35 -6.24
C ALA A 323 -25.28 -44.24 -5.18
N ARG A 324 -24.39 -44.49 -4.22
CA ARG A 324 -24.02 -43.50 -3.19
C ARG A 324 -23.31 -42.31 -3.84
N LEU A 325 -23.65 -41.11 -3.39
CA LEU A 325 -22.92 -39.90 -3.74
C LEU A 325 -21.75 -39.74 -2.78
N ASP A 326 -20.52 -39.81 -3.28
CA ASP A 326 -19.30 -39.43 -2.58
C ASP A 326 -18.80 -38.11 -3.18
N TYR A 327 -18.31 -37.20 -2.34
CA TYR A 327 -17.89 -35.86 -2.77
C TYR A 327 -16.81 -35.26 -1.85
N THR A 328 -16.09 -34.28 -2.39
CA THR A 328 -15.29 -33.32 -1.62
C THR A 328 -16.05 -32.00 -1.51
N PHE A 329 -15.83 -31.25 -0.44
CA PHE A 329 -16.33 -29.88 -0.31
C PHE A 329 -15.22 -28.95 0.18
N ALA A 330 -15.31 -27.68 -0.20
CA ALA A 330 -14.36 -26.66 0.20
C ALA A 330 -15.01 -25.27 0.26
N GLY A 331 -14.67 -24.53 1.30
CA GLY A 331 -14.89 -23.09 1.40
C GLY A 331 -13.67 -22.30 0.90
N SER A 332 -13.91 -21.14 0.28
CA SER A 332 -12.88 -20.17 -0.08
C SER A 332 -13.33 -18.73 0.19
N GLY A 333 -12.37 -17.82 0.41
CA GLY A 333 -12.64 -16.43 0.75
C GLY A 333 -13.28 -16.28 2.14
N LEU A 334 -14.55 -15.88 2.17
CA LEU A 334 -15.40 -15.81 3.37
C LEU A 334 -15.42 -17.12 4.19
N PHE A 335 -15.41 -18.27 3.51
CA PHE A 335 -15.52 -19.58 4.16
C PHE A 335 -14.16 -20.26 4.30
N MET A 336 -13.97 -20.93 5.43
CA MET A 336 -12.79 -21.75 5.72
C MET A 336 -13.21 -23.17 6.09
N GLY A 337 -12.47 -24.14 5.58
CA GLY A 337 -12.70 -25.55 5.82
C GLY A 337 -12.90 -26.33 4.52
N SER A 338 -12.50 -27.58 4.55
CA SER A 338 -12.68 -28.53 3.45
C SER A 338 -12.78 -29.93 4.01
N GLY A 339 -13.40 -30.82 3.27
CA GLY A 339 -13.50 -32.21 3.67
C GLY A 339 -14.09 -33.09 2.58
N THR A 340 -14.47 -34.29 2.99
CA THR A 340 -15.17 -35.27 2.17
C THR A 340 -16.49 -35.60 2.84
N GLY A 341 -17.50 -35.93 2.05
CA GLY A 341 -18.79 -36.40 2.54
C GLY A 341 -19.36 -37.48 1.63
N SER A 342 -20.40 -38.14 2.12
CA SER A 342 -21.15 -39.12 1.36
C SER A 342 -22.63 -39.03 1.70
N ASP A 343 -23.51 -39.22 0.72
CA ASP A 343 -24.95 -39.12 0.89
C ASP A 343 -25.69 -40.24 0.13
N MET A 344 -26.71 -40.83 0.76
CA MET A 344 -27.58 -41.84 0.15
C MET A 344 -28.87 -41.16 -0.35
N ALA A 345 -29.40 -41.61 -1.49
CA ALA A 345 -30.68 -41.11 -1.98
C ALA A 345 -31.83 -41.35 -0.97
N LEU A 346 -32.84 -40.47 -0.98
CA LEU A 346 -33.99 -40.44 -0.05
C LEU A 346 -33.66 -40.12 1.42
N GLY A 347 -32.37 -39.97 1.77
CA GLY A 347 -31.94 -39.53 3.10
C GLY A 347 -32.04 -38.02 3.30
N ALA A 348 -31.84 -37.59 4.56
CA ALA A 348 -31.61 -36.18 4.85
C ALA A 348 -30.25 -35.74 4.30
N ALA A 349 -30.17 -34.50 3.82
CA ALA A 349 -28.93 -33.95 3.31
C ALA A 349 -27.81 -33.98 4.37
N SER A 350 -26.62 -34.38 3.95
CA SER A 350 -25.40 -34.31 4.75
C SER A 350 -24.98 -32.86 4.96
N THR A 351 -24.84 -32.43 6.22
CA THR A 351 -24.53 -31.04 6.58
C THR A 351 -23.07 -30.88 7.02
N HIS A 352 -22.43 -29.81 6.56
CA HIS A 352 -21.04 -29.46 6.86
C HIS A 352 -20.96 -28.04 7.38
N VAL A 353 -20.40 -27.88 8.57
CA VAL A 353 -20.19 -26.57 9.19
C VAL A 353 -18.83 -26.04 8.76
N LEU A 354 -18.85 -24.88 8.10
CA LEU A 354 -17.67 -24.14 7.65
C LEU A 354 -17.50 -22.92 8.54
N SER A 355 -16.28 -22.66 8.99
CA SER A 355 -15.96 -21.44 9.72
C SER A 355 -16.07 -20.24 8.78
N VAL A 356 -16.59 -19.12 9.28
CA VAL A 356 -16.64 -17.86 8.53
C VAL A 356 -15.52 -16.94 9.01
N ASN A 357 -14.74 -16.41 8.09
CA ASN A 357 -13.65 -15.50 8.40
C ASN A 357 -14.18 -14.08 8.68
N THR A 358 -14.06 -13.65 9.94
CA THR A 358 -14.46 -12.32 10.42
C THR A 358 -13.25 -11.51 10.94
N ALA A 359 -12.02 -11.90 10.57
CA ALA A 359 -10.81 -11.34 11.16
C ALA A 359 -10.46 -9.92 10.66
N ALA A 360 -10.95 -9.54 9.49
CA ALA A 360 -10.73 -8.22 8.90
C ALA A 360 -12.07 -7.54 8.60
N ALA A 361 -12.15 -6.23 8.80
CA ALA A 361 -13.31 -5.45 8.40
C ALA A 361 -13.34 -5.21 6.88
N GLY A 362 -14.54 -5.03 6.33
CA GLY A 362 -14.79 -4.87 4.91
C GLY A 362 -15.94 -5.75 4.40
N LEU A 363 -16.22 -5.64 3.11
CA LEU A 363 -17.14 -6.54 2.40
C LEU A 363 -16.38 -7.82 2.04
N ILE A 364 -16.67 -8.93 2.72
CA ILE A 364 -15.99 -10.20 2.48
C ILE A 364 -16.89 -11.10 1.64
N THR A 365 -16.43 -11.45 0.44
CA THR A 365 -17.07 -12.43 -0.42
C THR A 365 -16.31 -13.74 -0.39
N GLY A 366 -17.04 -14.85 -0.43
CA GLY A 366 -16.46 -16.17 -0.57
C GLY A 366 -17.42 -17.13 -1.23
N SER A 367 -16.93 -18.33 -1.51
CA SER A 367 -17.71 -19.40 -2.11
C SER A 367 -17.60 -20.68 -1.31
N VAL A 368 -18.68 -21.44 -1.33
CA VAL A 368 -18.68 -22.85 -0.96
C VAL A 368 -18.82 -23.67 -2.22
N SER A 369 -18.15 -24.82 -2.26
CA SER A 369 -18.23 -25.74 -3.37
C SER A 369 -18.31 -27.18 -2.89
N ALA A 370 -18.96 -28.03 -3.68
CA ALA A 370 -18.92 -29.47 -3.54
C ALA A 370 -18.67 -30.10 -4.92
N THR A 371 -17.77 -31.07 -5.00
CA THR A 371 -17.42 -31.79 -6.22
C THR A 371 -17.56 -33.28 -5.98
N ALA A 372 -18.39 -33.93 -6.77
CA ALA A 372 -18.59 -35.37 -6.69
C ALA A 372 -17.32 -36.13 -7.07
N THR A 373 -17.01 -37.15 -6.28
CA THR A 373 -15.96 -38.14 -6.58
C THR A 373 -16.57 -39.46 -7.06
N SER A 374 -17.87 -39.67 -6.85
CA SER A 374 -18.60 -40.80 -7.45
C SER A 374 -18.62 -40.69 -8.99
N PRO A 375 -18.30 -41.78 -9.72
CA PRO A 375 -18.39 -41.82 -11.17
C PRO A 375 -19.80 -41.51 -11.68
N GLN A 376 -19.88 -40.93 -12.88
CA GLN A 376 -21.15 -40.65 -13.57
C GLN A 376 -22.16 -39.86 -12.72
N THR A 377 -21.71 -39.05 -11.77
CA THR A 377 -22.62 -38.19 -10.98
C THR A 377 -23.31 -37.16 -11.87
N VAL A 378 -24.64 -37.08 -11.80
CA VAL A 378 -25.44 -36.00 -12.38
C VAL A 378 -25.15 -34.72 -11.62
N THR A 379 -24.94 -33.61 -12.35
CA THR A 379 -24.56 -32.30 -11.80
C THR A 379 -23.37 -32.42 -10.84
N PRO A 380 -22.19 -32.87 -11.32
CA PRO A 380 -21.08 -33.32 -10.47
C PRO A 380 -20.42 -32.20 -9.65
N THR A 381 -20.82 -30.94 -9.83
CA THR A 381 -20.32 -29.81 -9.06
C THR A 381 -21.47 -28.93 -8.58
N PHE A 382 -21.30 -28.39 -7.38
CA PHE A 382 -22.11 -27.33 -6.80
C PHE A 382 -21.20 -26.18 -6.39
N GLY A 383 -21.64 -24.95 -6.60
CA GLY A 383 -20.96 -23.75 -6.15
C GLY A 383 -21.96 -22.67 -5.78
N GLN A 384 -21.75 -22.00 -4.65
CA GLN A 384 -22.54 -20.85 -4.26
C GLN A 384 -21.66 -19.79 -3.59
N THR A 385 -21.85 -18.54 -3.96
CA THR A 385 -21.17 -17.39 -3.38
C THR A 385 -22.02 -16.75 -2.29
N ALA A 386 -21.39 -16.29 -1.21
CA ALA A 386 -22.02 -15.45 -0.20
C ALA A 386 -21.12 -14.26 0.12
N THR A 387 -21.74 -13.18 0.60
CA THR A 387 -21.06 -11.96 1.00
C THR A 387 -21.54 -11.54 2.39
N MET A 388 -20.63 -11.02 3.21
CA MET A 388 -20.91 -10.52 4.55
C MET A 388 -20.17 -9.22 4.81
N SER A 389 -20.83 -8.25 5.47
CA SER A 389 -20.19 -7.02 5.92
C SER A 389 -19.57 -7.24 7.30
N VAL A 390 -18.25 -7.04 7.42
CA VAL A 390 -17.56 -7.08 8.71
C VAL A 390 -17.17 -5.67 9.10
N LEU A 391 -17.66 -5.19 10.25
CA LEU A 391 -17.35 -3.88 10.80
C LEU A 391 -16.18 -3.98 11.78
N ASP A 392 -15.36 -2.95 11.87
CA ASP A 392 -14.48 -2.72 13.01
C ASP A 392 -15.28 -2.36 14.26
N HIS A 393 -14.71 -2.61 15.43
CA HIS A 393 -15.26 -2.14 16.70
C HIS A 393 -15.43 -0.62 16.68
N ALA A 394 -16.46 -0.13 17.37
CA ALA A 394 -16.67 1.29 17.59
C ALA A 394 -15.46 1.87 18.35
N ILE A 395 -15.20 3.17 18.22
CA ILE A 395 -14.04 3.79 18.86
C ILE A 395 -14.51 4.98 19.68
N GLY A 396 -14.85 4.73 20.95
CA GLY A 396 -15.21 5.79 21.88
C GLY A 396 -14.03 6.72 22.16
N SER A 397 -14.22 8.03 21.99
CA SER A 397 -13.18 9.02 22.28
C SER A 397 -13.69 10.39 22.70
N PHE A 398 -12.89 11.14 23.46
CA PHE A 398 -13.09 12.56 23.73
C PHE A 398 -12.52 13.50 22.64
N SER A 399 -11.85 12.96 21.63
CA SER A 399 -11.28 13.73 20.51
C SER A 399 -11.70 13.16 19.17
N SER A 400 -11.86 14.02 18.16
CA SER A 400 -12.07 13.60 16.77
C SER A 400 -10.77 13.11 16.12
N GLY A 401 -9.64 13.75 16.45
CA GLY A 401 -8.35 13.53 15.78
C GLY A 401 -7.55 12.34 16.30
N ALA A 402 -7.74 11.93 17.55
CA ALA A 402 -6.99 10.83 18.17
C ALA A 402 -7.86 10.04 19.16
N THR A 403 -7.52 8.77 19.40
CA THR A 403 -8.20 7.95 20.42
C THR A 403 -7.78 8.39 21.82
N VAL A 404 -8.58 9.28 22.39
CA VAL A 404 -8.48 9.78 23.76
C VAL A 404 -9.59 9.15 24.60
N THR A 405 -9.25 8.21 25.49
CA THR A 405 -10.20 7.53 26.38
C THR A 405 -10.22 8.10 27.80
N THR A 406 -9.28 8.99 28.10
CA THR A 406 -9.21 9.75 29.35
C THR A 406 -9.22 11.24 29.07
N LEU A 407 -9.98 12.01 29.83
CA LEU A 407 -9.99 13.47 29.72
C LEU A 407 -9.97 14.09 31.11
N ASP A 408 -9.14 15.11 31.30
CA ASP A 408 -9.06 15.90 32.53
C ASP A 408 -9.53 17.33 32.24
N ILE A 409 -10.60 17.75 32.90
CA ILE A 409 -11.19 19.06 32.76
C ILE A 409 -10.97 19.85 34.05
N ASP A 410 -10.11 20.85 33.96
CA ASP A 410 -9.91 21.83 35.02
C ASP A 410 -10.74 23.09 34.75
N PHE A 411 -11.61 23.44 35.70
CA PHE A 411 -12.38 24.68 35.71
C PHE A 411 -11.53 25.89 36.16
N GLY A 412 -10.31 25.66 36.62
CA GLY A 412 -9.38 26.68 37.09
C GLY A 412 -9.79 27.26 38.44
N THR A 413 -9.33 28.46 38.74
CA THR A 413 -9.74 29.21 39.95
C THR A 413 -10.87 30.17 39.59
N LEU A 414 -12.04 29.95 40.17
CA LEU A 414 -13.24 30.76 39.98
C LEU A 414 -13.47 31.66 41.20
N ALA A 415 -13.90 32.90 40.98
CA ALA A 415 -14.24 33.78 42.10
C ALA A 415 -15.51 33.27 42.81
N GLN A 416 -15.53 33.30 44.14
CA GLN A 416 -16.71 32.96 44.91
C GLN A 416 -17.91 33.83 44.46
N GLY A 417 -19.04 33.20 44.15
CA GLY A 417 -20.25 33.89 43.72
C GLY A 417 -20.27 34.34 42.26
N SER A 418 -19.33 33.90 41.42
CA SER A 418 -19.27 34.25 40.00
C SER A 418 -20.28 33.51 39.10
N GLY A 419 -21.15 32.67 39.68
CA GLY A 419 -22.14 31.86 38.95
C GLY A 419 -21.65 30.44 38.64
N THR A 420 -22.34 29.71 37.75
CA THR A 420 -21.96 28.34 37.35
C THR A 420 -21.05 28.38 36.14
N ALA A 421 -19.84 27.82 36.24
CA ALA A 421 -18.96 27.65 35.11
C ALA A 421 -19.37 26.43 34.28
N SER A 422 -19.25 26.52 32.95
CA SER A 422 -19.57 25.42 32.04
C SER A 422 -18.40 25.11 31.10
N ARG A 423 -18.26 23.82 30.75
CA ARG A 423 -17.32 23.31 29.75
C ARG A 423 -18.05 22.32 28.85
N GLY A 424 -18.03 22.57 27.54
CA GLY A 424 -18.56 21.65 26.54
C GLY A 424 -17.58 20.52 26.27
N VAL A 425 -18.08 19.29 26.26
CA VAL A 425 -17.32 18.07 25.95
C VAL A 425 -18.12 17.24 24.95
N SER A 426 -17.44 16.50 24.09
CA SER A 426 -18.10 15.59 23.15
C SER A 426 -17.56 14.17 23.30
N ILE A 427 -18.44 13.19 23.17
CA ILE A 427 -18.06 11.79 22.92
C ILE A 427 -18.14 11.57 21.42
N PHE A 428 -17.04 11.18 20.82
CA PHE A 428 -16.92 10.82 19.42
C PHE A 428 -16.99 9.29 19.29
N ASN A 429 -17.70 8.81 18.27
CA ASN A 429 -17.40 7.50 17.70
C ASN A 429 -16.46 7.73 16.53
N ARG A 430 -15.16 7.49 16.71
CA ARG A 430 -14.17 7.79 15.66
C ARG A 430 -14.30 6.79 14.50
N ALA A 431 -13.86 7.22 13.32
CA ALA A 431 -13.67 6.31 12.20
C ALA A 431 -12.48 5.39 12.46
N GLY A 432 -12.66 4.09 12.23
CA GLY A 432 -11.56 3.13 12.14
C GLY A 432 -10.67 3.40 10.93
N SER A 433 -9.62 2.60 10.77
CA SER A 433 -8.64 2.74 9.68
C SER A 433 -9.25 2.59 8.27
N LEU A 434 -10.39 1.92 8.16
CA LEU A 434 -11.14 1.76 6.91
C LEU A 434 -12.27 2.80 6.72
N GLY A 435 -12.35 3.80 7.59
CA GLY A 435 -13.34 4.87 7.51
C GLY A 435 -14.68 4.57 8.18
N THR A 436 -15.62 5.51 8.06
CA THR A 436 -16.90 5.51 8.78
C THR A 436 -17.88 4.42 8.33
N ALA A 437 -17.78 3.95 7.09
CA ALA A 437 -18.66 2.92 6.54
C ALA A 437 -18.40 1.52 7.13
N TRP A 438 -17.20 1.28 7.65
CA TRP A 438 -16.72 -0.01 8.14
C TRP A 438 -16.47 -0.04 9.63
N THR A 439 -17.07 0.88 10.40
CA THR A 439 -16.90 0.97 11.85
C THR A 439 -18.26 0.87 12.51
N ALA A 440 -18.38 0.01 13.53
CA ALA A 440 -19.60 -0.19 14.29
C ALA A 440 -20.08 1.11 14.97
N LYS A 441 -21.38 1.21 15.20
CA LYS A 441 -21.93 2.32 16.00
C LYS A 441 -21.59 2.14 17.48
N LEU A 442 -21.57 3.26 18.20
CA LEU A 442 -21.22 3.31 19.62
C LEU A 442 -22.47 3.49 20.47
N ASP A 443 -22.59 2.67 21.51
CA ASP A 443 -23.58 2.76 22.56
C ASP A 443 -22.90 3.26 23.85
N LEU A 444 -23.59 4.09 24.64
CA LEU A 444 -23.22 4.41 26.03
C LEU A 444 -24.28 3.78 26.93
N ASP A 445 -23.88 2.70 27.59
CA ASP A 445 -24.73 1.87 28.42
C ASP A 445 -24.93 2.46 29.81
N GLY A 446 -23.95 3.22 30.32
CA GLY A 446 -24.07 3.84 31.64
C GLY A 446 -22.97 4.82 32.01
N VAL A 447 -23.24 5.64 33.02
CA VAL A 447 -22.29 6.58 33.62
C VAL A 447 -22.29 6.40 35.14
N THR A 448 -21.13 6.20 35.74
CA THR A 448 -20.94 6.19 37.20
C THR A 448 -20.10 7.40 37.63
N SER A 449 -20.38 7.99 38.79
CA SER A 449 -19.74 9.24 39.25
C SER A 449 -19.18 9.11 40.66
N THR A 450 -18.00 9.69 40.87
CA THR A 450 -17.40 9.98 42.19
C THR A 450 -17.29 11.48 42.47
N ALA A 451 -17.72 12.33 41.52
CA ALA A 451 -17.55 13.77 41.61
C ALA A 451 -18.39 14.40 42.73
N PRO A 452 -17.81 15.31 43.55
CA PRO A 452 -18.53 16.02 44.60
C PRO A 452 -19.62 16.92 44.00
N GLY A 453 -20.67 17.23 44.79
CA GLY A 453 -21.89 17.93 44.33
C GLY A 453 -21.70 19.37 43.80
N VAL A 454 -20.47 19.90 43.80
CA VAL A 454 -20.13 21.12 43.06
C VAL A 454 -20.07 20.89 41.54
N PHE A 455 -19.87 19.64 41.10
CA PHE A 455 -19.84 19.25 39.70
C PHE A 455 -21.15 18.58 39.27
N SER A 456 -21.60 18.85 38.05
CA SER A 456 -22.72 18.14 37.41
C SER A 456 -22.52 18.02 35.90
N THR A 457 -23.31 17.16 35.25
CA THR A 457 -23.23 16.89 33.81
C THR A 457 -24.62 16.75 33.18
N THR A 458 -24.74 17.10 31.90
CA THR A 458 -25.94 16.85 31.08
C THR A 458 -25.88 15.51 30.33
N LEU A 459 -24.84 14.69 30.55
CA LEU A 459 -24.64 13.43 29.85
C LEU A 459 -25.66 12.37 30.29
N VAL A 460 -26.29 11.70 29.32
CA VAL A 460 -27.22 10.57 29.51
C VAL A 460 -26.79 9.37 28.65
N PRO A 461 -27.19 8.12 28.96
CA PRO A 461 -27.01 6.97 28.06
C PRO A 461 -27.59 7.21 26.65
N PHE A 462 -27.03 6.55 25.64
CA PHE A 462 -27.49 6.63 24.25
C PHE A 462 -27.13 5.37 23.47
N THR A 463 -27.79 5.16 22.32
CA THR A 463 -27.46 4.07 21.41
C THR A 463 -27.22 4.59 19.99
N SER A 464 -26.50 3.80 19.20
CA SER A 464 -26.30 3.94 17.76
C SER A 464 -25.64 5.26 17.33
N LEU A 465 -24.68 5.78 18.09
CA LEU A 465 -23.89 6.92 17.63
C LEU A 465 -23.04 6.49 16.44
N THR A 466 -23.34 7.06 15.29
CA THR A 466 -22.73 6.71 14.00
C THR A 466 -21.24 7.04 13.99
N SER A 467 -20.42 6.20 13.37
CA SER A 467 -18.99 6.47 13.21
C SER A 467 -18.73 7.79 12.48
N GLY A 468 -17.70 8.51 12.91
CA GLY A 468 -17.39 9.88 12.50
C GLY A 468 -18.25 10.96 13.14
N SER A 469 -19.30 10.60 13.88
CA SER A 469 -20.17 11.55 14.57
C SER A 469 -19.75 11.75 16.03
N SER A 470 -20.34 12.78 16.65
CA SER A 470 -20.13 13.07 18.07
C SER A 470 -21.43 13.42 18.76
N ARG A 471 -21.43 13.28 20.09
CA ARG A 471 -22.54 13.71 20.93
C ARG A 471 -22.00 14.62 22.03
N ALA A 472 -22.39 15.89 21.97
CA ALA A 472 -21.97 16.91 22.90
C ALA A 472 -22.77 16.84 24.21
N PHE A 473 -22.13 17.20 25.31
CA PHE A 473 -22.71 17.38 26.63
C PHE A 473 -21.93 18.47 27.38
N ASN A 474 -22.53 19.01 28.44
CA ASN A 474 -21.89 20.02 29.26
C ASN A 474 -21.50 19.45 30.62
N LEU A 475 -20.30 19.81 31.07
CA LEU A 475 -19.89 19.76 32.47
C LEU A 475 -20.10 21.12 33.11
N LEU A 476 -20.47 21.11 34.38
CA LEU A 476 -20.84 22.30 35.14
C LEU A 476 -20.12 22.30 36.49
N MET A 477 -19.69 23.48 36.97
CA MET A 477 -19.12 23.68 38.30
C MET A 477 -19.77 24.89 39.01
N ALA A 478 -20.30 24.70 40.21
CA ALA A 478 -20.87 25.77 41.04
C ALA A 478 -19.80 26.52 41.86
N THR A 479 -19.96 27.83 42.04
CA THR A 479 -18.97 28.72 42.72
C THR A 479 -19.43 29.29 44.06
N ALA A 480 -20.49 28.72 44.66
CA ALA A 480 -21.04 29.21 45.93
C ALA A 480 -20.08 28.96 47.12
N THR A 481 -19.34 27.86 47.07
CA THR A 481 -18.50 27.39 48.18
C THR A 481 -17.03 27.46 47.78
N THR A 482 -16.23 28.21 48.53
CA THR A 482 -14.77 28.26 48.37
C THR A 482 -14.16 26.89 48.68
N GLY A 483 -13.14 26.48 47.93
CA GLY A 483 -12.47 25.20 48.15
C GLY A 483 -11.75 24.68 46.91
N VAL A 484 -11.08 23.53 47.08
CA VAL A 484 -10.45 22.77 45.99
C VAL A 484 -11.24 21.48 45.81
N PHE A 485 -11.73 21.23 44.59
CA PHE A 485 -12.62 20.12 44.30
C PHE A 485 -12.06 19.24 43.19
N SER A 486 -12.30 17.93 43.28
CA SER A 486 -11.88 16.93 42.30
C SER A 486 -12.80 15.71 42.32
N GLY A 487 -13.00 15.04 41.19
CA GLY A 487 -13.62 13.71 41.10
C GLY A 487 -13.74 13.19 39.66
N THR A 488 -14.43 12.07 39.46
CA THR A 488 -14.48 11.40 38.14
C THR A 488 -15.89 10.98 37.70
N TYR A 489 -16.06 10.84 36.38
CA TYR A 489 -17.15 10.11 35.73
C TYR A 489 -16.56 8.97 34.90
N ALA A 490 -16.99 7.72 35.14
CA ALA A 490 -16.64 6.58 34.32
C ALA A 490 -17.82 6.26 33.37
N LEU A 491 -17.51 6.16 32.08
CA LEU A 491 -18.45 5.95 31.00
C LEU A 491 -18.30 4.51 30.50
N ASN A 492 -19.36 3.72 30.59
CA ASN A 492 -19.41 2.35 30.11
C ASN A 492 -20.08 2.35 28.73
N LEU A 493 -19.31 1.94 27.71
CA LEU A 493 -19.70 1.98 26.31
C LEU A 493 -19.68 0.57 25.74
N SER A 494 -20.34 0.38 24.60
CA SER A 494 -20.26 -0.85 23.81
C SER A 494 -20.37 -0.58 22.32
N ASP A 495 -20.00 -1.58 21.53
CA ASP A 495 -20.34 -1.61 20.12
C ASP A 495 -21.85 -1.81 19.93
N GLU A 496 -22.38 -1.47 18.76
CA GLU A 496 -23.76 -1.79 18.42
C GLU A 496 -24.03 -3.30 18.51
N ASN A 497 -25.28 -3.65 18.86
CA ASN A 497 -25.72 -5.01 19.18
C ASN A 497 -25.72 -5.97 17.97
N LEU A 498 -24.54 -6.32 17.47
CA LEU A 498 -24.26 -7.28 16.41
C LEU A 498 -23.38 -8.42 16.94
N PRO A 499 -23.35 -9.59 16.26
CA PRO A 499 -22.37 -10.62 16.58
C PRO A 499 -20.95 -10.05 16.55
N GLY A 500 -20.16 -10.30 17.60
CA GLY A 500 -18.82 -9.73 17.78
C GLY A 500 -18.75 -8.44 18.60
N ALA A 501 -19.86 -7.92 19.11
CA ALA A 501 -19.87 -6.73 19.95
C ALA A 501 -19.05 -6.89 21.24
N THR A 502 -18.34 -5.82 21.61
CA THR A 502 -17.50 -5.73 22.81
C THR A 502 -17.81 -4.47 23.62
N THR A 503 -17.37 -4.46 24.88
CA THR A 503 -17.51 -3.31 25.78
C THR A 503 -16.23 -2.47 25.83
N GLN A 504 -16.39 -1.19 26.13
CA GLN A 504 -15.34 -0.18 26.18
C GLN A 504 -15.54 0.74 27.40
N GLY A 505 -14.46 1.34 27.90
CA GLY A 505 -14.50 2.24 29.04
C GLY A 505 -13.79 3.56 28.75
N MET A 506 -14.40 4.67 29.18
CA MET A 506 -13.78 5.99 29.15
C MET A 506 -13.84 6.65 30.53
N LEU A 507 -12.84 7.46 30.87
CA LEU A 507 -12.73 8.11 32.17
C LEU A 507 -12.60 9.63 32.02
N LEU A 508 -13.46 10.37 32.71
CA LEU A 508 -13.46 11.83 32.74
C LEU A 508 -13.16 12.31 34.15
N THR A 509 -12.06 13.03 34.33
CA THR A 509 -11.67 13.68 35.58
C THR A 509 -12.09 15.15 35.53
N VAL A 510 -12.67 15.66 36.62
CA VAL A 510 -13.05 17.06 36.77
C VAL A 510 -12.42 17.66 38.02
N ARG A 511 -11.86 18.87 37.90
CA ARG A 511 -11.18 19.59 38.98
C ARG A 511 -11.44 21.09 38.91
N GLY A 512 -11.29 21.79 40.03
CA GLY A 512 -11.41 23.24 40.07
C GLY A 512 -11.29 23.83 41.48
N ILE A 513 -11.02 25.12 41.55
CA ILE A 513 -10.85 25.90 42.79
C ILE A 513 -11.85 27.06 42.81
N VAL A 514 -12.41 27.38 43.97
CA VAL A 514 -13.21 28.59 44.18
C VAL A 514 -12.53 29.48 45.23
N ALA A 515 -12.16 30.72 44.87
CA ALA A 515 -11.32 31.64 45.65
C ALA A 515 -11.90 33.08 45.80
N PRO A 516 -11.36 33.94 46.70
CA PRO A 516 -11.85 35.32 46.93
C PRO A 516 -11.45 36.35 45.81
N PRO A 517 -12.06 37.56 45.75
CA PRO A 517 -11.86 38.55 44.65
C PRO A 517 -10.52 39.35 44.67
N SER A 518 -10.10 39.94 43.52
CA SER A 518 -8.76 40.54 43.24
C SER A 518 -8.70 42.09 43.02
N LEU A 519 -7.49 42.71 43.06
CA LEU A 519 -7.24 44.19 42.99
C LEU A 519 -6.41 44.61 41.74
N SER A 520 -6.75 45.72 41.06
CA SER A 520 -5.96 46.30 39.95
C SER A 520 -5.51 47.73 40.27
N SER A 521 -4.20 48.03 40.14
CA SER A 521 -3.60 49.32 40.57
C SER A 521 -2.43 49.78 39.69
N ALA A 522 -2.27 51.11 39.52
CA ALA A 522 -1.24 51.73 38.69
C ALA A 522 -0.22 52.54 39.51
N TRP A 523 1.04 52.53 39.08
CA TRP A 523 2.17 53.22 39.71
C TRP A 523 2.15 54.73 39.45
N THR A 524 2.26 55.53 40.50
CA THR A 524 2.11 56.99 40.43
C THR A 524 3.41 57.77 40.65
N SER A 525 4.46 57.15 41.22
CA SER A 525 5.73 57.83 41.52
C SER A 525 6.64 57.96 40.30
N ALA A 526 7.14 59.17 40.02
CA ALA A 526 7.99 59.47 38.86
C ALA A 526 9.46 59.09 39.03
N SER A 527 9.95 58.90 40.26
CA SER A 527 11.37 58.69 40.59
C SER A 527 11.69 57.29 41.15
N GLY A 528 10.79 56.32 40.99
CA GLY A 528 10.89 54.99 41.62
C GLY A 528 10.42 54.99 43.08
N GLY A 529 10.94 54.08 43.90
CA GLY A 529 10.59 53.94 45.32
C GLY A 529 10.07 52.56 45.71
N SER A 530 9.60 52.43 46.96
CA SER A 530 9.16 51.15 47.52
C SER A 530 7.77 50.72 47.02
N TRP A 531 7.64 49.45 46.63
CA TRP A 531 6.39 48.80 46.22
C TRP A 531 5.35 48.82 47.33
N ALA A 532 5.78 48.68 48.59
CA ALA A 532 4.89 48.63 49.75
C ALA A 532 4.28 50.00 50.13
N THR A 533 4.76 51.10 49.53
CA THR A 533 4.23 52.44 49.83
C THR A 533 2.90 52.65 49.11
N ALA A 534 1.80 52.65 49.87
CA ALA A 534 0.44 52.80 49.31
C ALA A 534 0.26 54.08 48.46
N ALA A 535 0.95 55.17 48.78
CA ALA A 535 0.91 56.42 48.02
C ALA A 535 1.52 56.32 46.61
N ASN A 536 2.33 55.30 46.33
CA ASN A 536 2.90 55.02 45.01
C ASN A 536 1.89 54.30 44.09
N TRP A 537 0.67 54.02 44.56
CA TRP A 537 -0.34 53.23 43.86
C TRP A 537 -1.70 53.94 43.82
N SER A 538 -2.42 53.82 42.70
CA SER A 538 -3.70 54.51 42.47
C SER A 538 -4.87 54.03 43.33
N THR A 539 -4.93 52.72 43.62
CA THR A 539 -6.11 52.05 44.22
C THR A 539 -5.70 51.11 45.36
N GLY A 540 -4.51 51.31 45.92
CA GLY A 540 -3.90 50.46 46.95
C GLY A 540 -2.77 49.57 46.41
N VAL A 541 -2.00 48.96 47.32
CA VAL A 541 -0.82 48.15 46.98
C VAL A 541 -1.27 46.80 46.37
N PRO A 542 -0.96 46.50 45.09
CA PRO A 542 -1.25 45.21 44.50
C PRO A 542 -0.30 44.14 45.08
N ASN A 543 -0.86 43.17 45.82
CA ASN A 543 -0.10 42.09 46.46
C ASN A 543 -0.96 40.82 46.72
N THR A 544 -1.74 40.39 45.72
CA THR A 544 -2.49 39.12 45.78
C THR A 544 -2.35 38.36 44.46
N ALA A 545 -2.58 37.05 44.47
CA ALA A 545 -2.44 36.19 43.28
C ALA A 545 -3.32 36.59 42.09
N GLY A 546 -4.39 37.37 42.30
CA GLY A 546 -5.21 37.94 41.22
C GLY A 546 -4.88 39.40 40.88
N SER A 547 -3.91 40.02 41.55
CA SER A 547 -3.67 41.46 41.43
C SER A 547 -2.97 41.86 40.12
N VAL A 548 -3.30 43.05 39.61
CA VAL A 548 -2.67 43.66 38.43
C VAL A 548 -1.90 44.91 38.84
N ALA A 549 -0.63 44.97 38.43
CA ALA A 549 0.26 46.12 38.63
C ALA A 549 0.65 46.74 37.28
N THR A 550 0.32 48.02 37.08
CA THR A 550 0.71 48.76 35.87
C THR A 550 1.73 49.84 36.19
N ILE A 551 2.89 49.82 35.52
CA ILE A 551 4.03 50.70 35.76
C ILE A 551 4.46 51.31 34.43
N GLY A 552 4.54 52.64 34.31
CA GLY A 552 5.18 53.22 33.13
C GLY A 552 4.87 54.67 32.82
N SER A 553 3.59 55.06 32.74
CA SER A 553 3.20 56.40 32.24
C SER A 553 3.77 57.58 33.04
N THR A 554 4.22 57.32 34.28
CA THR A 554 4.75 58.31 35.22
C THR A 554 6.28 58.31 35.31
N LEU A 555 6.97 57.27 34.85
CA LEU A 555 8.43 57.16 34.92
C LEU A 555 9.09 57.89 33.74
N THR A 556 9.61 59.09 33.99
CA THR A 556 10.23 59.97 32.97
C THR A 556 11.74 59.80 32.82
N ALA A 557 12.38 58.97 33.65
CA ALA A 557 13.80 58.63 33.60
C ALA A 557 14.01 57.19 34.13
N PRO A 558 15.18 56.56 33.90
CA PRO A 558 15.49 55.28 34.51
C PRO A 558 15.35 55.32 36.03
N ALA A 559 14.58 54.37 36.58
CA ALA A 559 14.22 54.33 37.99
C ALA A 559 14.26 52.91 38.55
N THR A 560 14.49 52.81 39.85
CA THR A 560 14.47 51.55 40.60
C THR A 560 13.25 51.51 41.50
N ILE A 561 12.46 50.45 41.37
CA ILE A 561 11.36 50.11 42.27
C ILE A 561 11.84 48.99 43.19
N THR A 562 11.82 49.21 44.50
CA THR A 562 12.22 48.20 45.50
C THR A 562 11.01 47.44 46.00
N LEU A 563 11.10 46.11 46.09
CA LEU A 563 10.00 45.30 46.60
C LEU A 563 9.87 45.41 48.12
N ASP A 564 10.99 45.38 48.85
CA ASP A 564 11.13 45.48 50.31
C ASP A 564 10.39 44.42 51.15
N ALA A 565 9.48 43.66 50.54
CA ALA A 565 8.77 42.49 51.05
C ALA A 565 8.38 41.56 49.89
N PRO A 566 7.96 40.30 50.15
CA PRO A 566 7.39 39.44 49.11
C PRO A 566 6.13 40.05 48.48
N ILE A 567 6.13 40.17 47.15
CA ILE A 567 5.03 40.67 46.35
C ILE A 567 4.48 39.54 45.48
N THR A 568 3.16 39.35 45.49
CA THR A 568 2.46 38.38 44.64
C THR A 568 1.53 39.09 43.66
N LEU A 569 1.61 38.74 42.38
CA LEU A 569 0.80 39.33 41.30
C LEU A 569 0.25 38.26 40.33
N ASN A 570 -0.77 38.67 39.58
CA ASN A 570 -1.15 38.01 38.33
C ASN A 570 -0.49 38.71 37.13
N VAL A 571 -0.60 40.04 37.04
CA VAL A 571 -0.10 40.79 35.87
C VAL A 571 0.85 41.90 36.30
N LEU A 572 2.01 41.96 35.66
CA LEU A 572 2.93 43.10 35.66
C LEU A 572 2.95 43.70 34.25
N SER A 573 2.39 44.89 34.08
CA SER A 573 2.48 45.66 32.84
C SER A 573 3.51 46.77 33.00
N TYR A 574 4.57 46.73 32.20
CA TYR A 574 5.67 47.70 32.21
C TYR A 574 5.80 48.41 30.85
N ALA A 575 5.45 49.70 30.84
CA ALA A 575 5.50 50.57 29.65
C ALA A 575 6.42 51.79 29.83
N GLY A 576 7.21 51.85 30.91
CA GLY A 576 8.13 52.96 31.17
C GLY A 576 9.39 52.96 30.28
N LEU A 577 10.24 53.98 30.46
CA LEU A 577 11.65 53.94 30.03
C LEU A 577 12.40 52.78 30.73
N THR A 578 13.65 52.52 30.36
CA THR A 578 14.46 51.46 30.99
C THR A 578 14.47 51.57 32.52
N GLY A 579 14.01 50.55 33.25
CA GLY A 579 13.99 50.57 34.71
C GLY A 579 14.30 49.23 35.37
N THR A 580 14.39 49.24 36.70
CA THR A 580 14.78 48.08 37.51
C THR A 580 13.73 47.78 38.59
N ILE A 581 13.34 46.51 38.74
CA ILE A 581 12.66 46.01 39.94
C ILE A 581 13.66 45.23 40.78
N ALA A 582 13.98 45.75 41.96
CA ALA A 582 15.02 45.23 42.86
C ALA A 582 14.44 44.70 44.17
N ALA A 583 15.15 43.78 44.82
CA ALA A 583 14.70 43.18 46.07
C ALA A 583 14.52 44.21 47.20
N GLY A 584 15.31 45.31 47.19
CA GLY A 584 15.38 46.24 48.31
C GLY A 584 15.84 45.50 49.58
N ASN A 585 15.10 45.62 50.67
CA ASN A 585 15.39 44.95 51.96
C ASN A 585 15.04 43.43 51.97
N GLY A 586 15.12 42.73 50.83
CA GLY A 586 14.94 41.27 50.75
C GLY A 586 13.61 40.79 50.15
N GLY A 587 12.89 41.63 49.40
CA GLY A 587 11.65 41.27 48.73
C GLY A 587 11.84 40.35 47.51
N SER A 588 10.83 39.53 47.22
CA SER A 588 10.73 38.65 46.05
C SER A 588 9.49 38.98 45.23
N LEU A 589 9.52 38.69 43.92
CA LEU A 589 8.37 38.85 43.04
C LEU A 589 7.81 37.48 42.65
N THR A 590 6.58 37.21 43.09
CA THR A 590 5.86 35.96 42.86
C THR A 590 4.73 36.16 41.85
N PHE A 591 4.74 35.37 40.79
CA PHE A 591 3.62 35.27 39.85
C PHE A 591 2.74 34.09 40.26
N GLY A 592 1.63 34.41 40.94
CA GLY A 592 0.78 33.41 41.62
C GLY A 592 -0.50 33.04 40.88
N GLY A 593 -0.81 33.70 39.77
CA GLY A 593 -1.93 33.36 38.89
C GLY A 593 -1.58 32.24 37.91
N THR A 594 -2.58 31.50 37.42
CA THR A 594 -2.40 30.38 36.48
C THR A 594 -1.86 30.79 35.11
N ASP A 595 -2.06 32.06 34.70
CA ASP A 595 -1.57 32.65 33.43
C ASP A 595 -0.90 34.00 33.67
N ALA A 596 -0.10 34.08 34.73
CA ALA A 596 0.51 35.32 35.13
C ALA A 596 1.34 35.94 33.99
N THR A 597 1.17 37.24 33.74
CA THR A 597 1.73 37.90 32.54
C THR A 597 2.68 39.03 32.92
N VAL A 598 3.81 39.10 32.24
CA VAL A 598 4.78 40.21 32.30
C VAL A 598 4.82 40.89 30.93
N MET A 599 4.11 42.00 30.78
CA MET A 599 4.14 42.80 29.55
C MET A 599 5.27 43.82 29.64
N VAL A 600 6.23 43.79 28.71
CA VAL A 600 7.33 44.76 28.65
C VAL A 600 7.36 45.41 27.28
N SER A 601 7.17 46.74 27.23
CA SER A 601 7.13 47.48 25.96
C SER A 601 8.51 47.99 25.52
N ASN A 602 9.45 48.22 26.46
CA ASN A 602 10.78 48.77 26.17
C ASN A 602 11.90 47.91 26.80
N ALA A 603 12.37 48.24 28.01
CA ALA A 603 13.38 47.46 28.70
C ALA A 603 13.10 47.44 30.21
N LEU A 604 13.10 46.25 30.80
CA LEU A 604 12.91 46.07 32.25
C LEU A 604 13.95 45.08 32.76
N ALA A 605 14.72 45.47 33.77
CA ALA A 605 15.57 44.56 34.53
C ALA A 605 14.86 44.14 35.81
N ILE A 606 14.75 42.84 36.06
CA ILE A 606 14.33 42.32 37.37
C ILE A 606 15.55 41.69 38.03
N THR A 607 16.02 42.36 39.08
CA THR A 607 17.17 41.97 39.91
C THR A 607 16.71 41.40 41.26
N ALA A 608 15.42 41.51 41.60
CA ALA A 608 14.82 40.79 42.73
C ALA A 608 14.68 39.29 42.43
N PRO A 609 14.69 38.37 43.42
CA PRO A 609 14.34 36.96 43.18
C PRO A 609 12.95 36.82 42.54
N LEU A 610 12.84 36.07 41.44
CA LEU A 610 11.56 35.71 40.83
C LEU A 610 11.08 34.34 41.29
N VAL A 611 9.76 34.23 41.49
CA VAL A 611 9.05 33.01 41.84
C VAL A 611 7.82 32.88 40.94
N GLY A 612 7.51 31.67 40.48
CA GLY A 612 6.36 31.37 39.63
C GLY A 612 6.67 31.28 38.13
N ALA A 613 5.73 30.64 37.41
CA ALA A 613 5.63 30.64 35.96
C ALA A 613 5.02 31.97 35.48
N TYR A 614 5.41 32.42 34.28
CA TYR A 614 4.81 33.62 33.69
C TYR A 614 4.93 33.65 32.16
N ILE A 615 4.08 34.46 31.54
CA ILE A 615 4.09 34.75 30.11
C ILE A 615 4.72 36.14 29.90
N LYS A 616 5.92 36.18 29.31
CA LYS A 616 6.55 37.41 28.83
C LYS A 616 5.89 37.84 27.53
N GLN A 617 5.28 39.02 27.52
CA GLN A 617 4.68 39.66 26.35
C GLN A 617 5.30 41.06 26.09
N GLY A 618 4.87 41.70 25.01
CA GLY A 618 5.34 43.02 24.59
C GLY A 618 6.66 42.97 23.82
N THR A 619 6.89 43.97 22.98
CA THR A 619 8.02 44.05 22.04
C THR A 619 9.38 44.28 22.70
N GLY A 620 9.38 44.65 23.99
CA GLY A 620 10.58 45.01 24.73
C GLY A 620 11.38 43.82 25.27
N THR A 621 12.53 44.13 25.87
CA THR A 621 13.42 43.14 26.52
C THR A 621 13.18 43.08 28.02
N LEU A 622 12.96 41.88 28.54
CA LEU A 622 12.97 41.58 29.97
C LEU A 622 14.32 40.96 30.33
N PHE A 623 15.13 41.65 31.13
CA PHE A 623 16.39 41.13 31.65
C PHE A 623 16.15 40.49 33.02
N VAL A 624 16.46 39.20 33.14
CA VAL A 624 16.37 38.44 34.40
C VAL A 624 17.77 38.10 34.87
N THR A 625 18.27 38.92 35.80
CA THR A 625 19.67 38.89 36.25
C THR A 625 19.87 38.23 37.60
N SER A 626 18.79 38.02 38.36
CA SER A 626 18.75 37.30 39.64
C SER A 626 18.29 35.85 39.49
N SER A 627 18.37 35.04 40.55
CA SER A 627 17.85 33.68 40.53
C SER A 627 16.31 33.66 40.42
N ASN A 628 15.79 32.92 39.44
CA ASN A 628 14.41 32.44 39.44
C ASN A 628 14.39 31.05 40.10
N THR A 629 13.78 30.96 41.28
CA THR A 629 13.86 29.77 42.14
C THR A 629 12.67 28.82 42.02
N ALA A 630 11.62 29.18 41.28
CA ALA A 630 10.42 28.34 41.16
C ALA A 630 10.46 27.39 39.96
N PRO A 631 9.93 26.15 40.10
CA PRO A 631 9.65 25.26 38.97
C PRO A 631 8.49 25.80 38.12
N GLY A 632 8.38 25.36 36.87
CA GLY A 632 7.31 25.75 35.94
C GLY A 632 7.80 26.31 34.61
N THR A 633 6.85 26.54 33.71
CA THR A 633 7.10 26.99 32.33
C THR A 633 7.05 28.51 32.22
N ILE A 634 8.07 29.10 31.59
CA ILE A 634 8.08 30.50 31.17
C ILE A 634 7.77 30.56 29.69
N THR A 635 6.72 31.29 29.31
CA THR A 635 6.37 31.48 27.90
C THR A 635 6.87 32.83 27.44
N VAL A 636 7.72 32.88 26.42
CA VAL A 636 8.14 34.11 25.74
C VAL A 636 7.23 34.31 24.53
N ALA A 637 6.11 34.98 24.75
CA ALA A 637 5.08 35.23 23.73
C ALA A 637 5.38 36.47 22.86
N GLY A 638 6.36 37.30 23.24
CA GLY A 638 6.79 38.44 22.43
C GLY A 638 8.03 39.15 22.96
N GLY A 639 8.75 39.81 22.06
CA GLY A 639 10.01 40.51 22.35
C GLY A 639 11.11 39.56 22.82
N THR A 640 12.00 40.05 23.68
CA THR A 640 13.14 39.27 24.18
C THR A 640 13.01 39.00 25.68
N LEU A 641 13.22 37.75 26.09
CA LEU A 641 13.59 37.39 27.45
C LEU A 641 15.09 37.13 27.46
N ASP A 642 15.85 37.94 28.18
CA ASP A 642 17.30 37.79 28.33
C ASP A 642 17.61 37.25 29.73
N VAL A 643 18.10 36.02 29.78
CA VAL A 643 18.45 35.32 31.02
C VAL A 643 19.97 35.36 31.18
N THR A 644 20.43 36.10 32.18
CA THR A 644 21.87 36.33 32.41
C THR A 644 22.40 35.67 33.68
N ASN A 645 21.51 35.05 34.44
CA ASN A 645 21.87 34.39 35.69
C ASN A 645 22.25 32.92 35.46
N THR A 646 22.98 32.34 36.42
CA THR A 646 23.41 30.93 36.41
C THR A 646 22.28 29.94 36.72
N SER A 647 21.02 30.40 36.89
CA SER A 647 19.84 29.61 37.26
C SER A 647 18.85 29.38 36.10
N PHE A 648 19.25 29.64 34.85
CA PHE A 648 18.48 29.27 33.65
C PHE A 648 18.07 27.79 33.66
N ALA A 649 18.92 26.90 34.16
CA ALA A 649 18.66 25.48 34.20
C ALA A 649 18.29 25.01 35.62
N ARG A 650 17.08 24.48 35.80
CA ARG A 650 16.59 23.90 37.07
C ARG A 650 15.57 22.77 36.82
N PRO A 651 15.33 21.90 37.81
CA PRO A 651 14.38 20.81 37.73
C PRO A 651 12.96 21.29 37.43
N GLY A 652 12.34 20.74 36.39
CA GLY A 652 10.95 21.05 36.03
C GLY A 652 10.77 22.45 35.45
N ARG A 653 11.82 23.04 34.88
CA ARG A 653 11.74 24.33 34.19
C ARG A 653 11.47 24.14 32.70
N GLY A 654 10.51 24.88 32.16
CA GLY A 654 10.24 24.93 30.73
C GLY A 654 10.40 26.36 30.19
N TYR A 655 10.82 26.48 28.94
CA TYR A 655 10.70 27.72 28.17
C TYR A 655 9.97 27.42 26.86
N ILE A 656 8.86 28.14 26.62
CA ILE A 656 8.14 28.11 25.33
C ILE A 656 8.41 29.44 24.64
N VAL A 657 9.10 29.45 23.50
CA VAL A 657 9.41 30.67 22.74
C VAL A 657 8.49 30.75 21.54
N ALA A 658 7.57 31.71 21.52
CA ALA A 658 6.66 31.90 20.40
C ALA A 658 7.39 32.41 19.16
N ASP A 659 6.79 32.20 17.98
CA ASP A 659 7.27 32.79 16.73
C ASP A 659 7.45 34.31 16.85
N GLY A 660 8.53 34.84 16.27
CA GLY A 660 8.96 36.23 16.39
C GLY A 660 9.49 36.67 17.76
N ALA A 661 9.49 35.79 18.77
CA ALA A 661 10.07 36.06 20.08
C ALA A 661 11.50 35.49 20.22
N THR A 662 12.26 36.00 21.19
CA THR A 662 13.63 35.55 21.46
C THR A 662 13.81 35.20 22.93
N LEU A 663 14.38 34.02 23.20
CA LEU A 663 15.05 33.70 24.45
C LEU A 663 16.55 33.88 24.26
N ALA A 664 17.12 34.94 24.82
CA ALA A 664 18.54 35.19 24.81
C ALA A 664 19.18 34.66 26.09
N LEU A 665 20.31 33.97 25.94
CA LEU A 665 21.18 33.54 27.03
C LEU A 665 22.45 34.36 26.94
N SER A 666 22.61 35.36 27.81
CA SER A 666 23.75 36.27 27.79
C SER A 666 24.49 36.30 29.14
N GLY A 667 25.78 35.94 29.17
CA GLY A 667 26.56 35.96 30.41
C GLY A 667 27.88 35.19 30.31
N THR A 668 28.90 35.61 31.06
CA THR A 668 30.29 35.14 30.88
C THR A 668 30.63 33.82 31.56
N SER A 669 29.67 33.14 32.21
CA SER A 669 29.96 31.94 32.99
C SER A 669 28.94 30.84 32.79
N LEU A 670 29.42 29.62 32.96
CA LEU A 670 28.77 28.34 32.79
C LEU A 670 27.31 28.37 33.28
N ILE A 671 26.35 28.36 32.36
CA ILE A 671 24.95 28.16 32.70
C ILE A 671 24.78 26.67 33.02
N GLY A 672 25.22 26.28 34.22
CA GLY A 672 25.28 24.89 34.68
C GLY A 672 24.01 24.42 35.39
N PHE A 673 23.60 23.18 35.10
CA PHE A 673 22.48 22.48 35.75
C PHE A 673 22.87 22.16 37.20
N SER A 674 22.45 22.99 38.16
CA SER A 674 22.94 22.89 39.54
C SER A 674 22.19 21.89 40.43
N THR A 675 21.14 21.21 39.94
CA THR A 675 20.32 20.27 40.75
C THR A 675 19.61 19.20 39.89
N THR A 676 19.14 18.12 40.52
CA THR A 676 18.40 16.98 39.94
C THR A 676 17.14 17.37 39.16
N GLY A 677 17.19 17.43 37.81
CA GLY A 677 15.99 17.48 36.96
C GLY A 677 16.17 18.17 35.61
N THR A 678 15.12 18.12 34.78
CA THR A 678 15.14 18.50 33.36
C THR A 678 14.77 19.97 33.15
N THR A 679 15.46 20.63 32.21
CA THR A 679 15.03 21.91 31.63
C THR A 679 14.65 21.70 30.17
N THR A 680 13.47 22.16 29.75
CA THR A 680 12.97 21.97 28.37
C THR A 680 12.90 23.30 27.62
N LEU A 681 13.36 23.32 26.38
CA LEU A 681 13.18 24.43 25.43
C LEU A 681 12.26 23.98 24.29
N SER A 682 11.20 24.75 24.02
CA SER A 682 10.24 24.46 22.95
C SER A 682 9.66 25.74 22.35
N GLY A 683 8.82 25.59 21.31
CA GLY A 683 8.24 26.68 20.54
C GLY A 683 9.00 26.98 19.24
N ASP A 684 8.54 28.01 18.53
CA ASP A 684 8.90 28.34 17.15
C ASP A 684 9.75 29.62 17.01
N GLY A 685 10.16 30.23 18.13
CA GLY A 685 10.98 31.44 18.13
C GLY A 685 12.48 31.20 18.09
N VAL A 686 13.26 32.24 18.43
CA VAL A 686 14.73 32.17 18.46
C VAL A 686 15.23 31.85 19.87
N VAL A 687 16.02 30.80 20.01
CA VAL A 687 16.86 30.57 21.18
C VAL A 687 18.28 30.98 20.83
N ARG A 688 18.80 32.01 21.50
CA ARG A 688 20.12 32.58 21.21
C ARG A 688 21.11 32.33 22.33
N VAL A 689 22.18 31.61 22.03
CA VAL A 689 23.38 31.55 22.87
C VAL A 689 24.31 32.67 22.43
N SER A 690 24.41 33.71 23.26
CA SER A 690 25.18 34.91 22.95
C SER A 690 26.69 34.63 22.87
N ALA A 691 27.44 35.49 22.18
CA ALA A 691 28.89 35.33 21.98
C ALA A 691 29.71 35.26 23.28
N SER A 692 29.22 35.88 24.36
CA SER A 692 29.84 35.82 25.68
C SER A 692 29.52 34.54 26.45
N THR A 693 28.64 33.68 25.94
CA THR A 693 28.04 32.57 26.67
C THR A 693 28.65 31.23 26.28
N THR A 694 29.01 30.45 27.29
CA THR A 694 29.32 29.02 27.15
C THR A 694 28.21 28.22 27.83
N LEU A 695 27.36 27.59 27.03
CA LEU A 695 26.30 26.70 27.47
C LEU A 695 26.83 25.26 27.49
N THR A 696 27.27 24.82 28.65
CA THR A 696 27.75 23.44 28.90
C THR A 696 26.97 22.82 30.04
N ASN A 697 26.83 21.49 30.05
CA ASN A 697 26.40 20.75 31.25
C ASN A 697 27.64 20.34 32.07
N PRO A 698 27.90 20.90 33.27
CA PRO A 698 29.10 20.60 34.05
C PRO A 698 29.03 19.33 34.92
N ASN A 699 27.88 18.67 35.05
CA ASN A 699 27.67 17.84 36.25
C ASN A 699 28.14 16.39 36.13
N LEU A 700 28.94 16.00 37.13
CA LEU A 700 29.44 14.67 37.45
C LEU A 700 28.32 13.88 38.14
N SER A 701 27.99 12.69 37.62
CA SER A 701 27.11 11.69 38.24
C SER A 701 25.61 12.04 38.40
N GLY A 702 24.83 11.79 37.33
CA GLY A 702 23.43 11.33 37.44
C GLY A 702 22.35 12.40 37.60
N GLN A 703 22.54 13.62 37.10
CA GLN A 703 21.60 14.73 37.38
C GLN A 703 21.40 15.66 36.16
N GLY A 704 20.17 15.67 35.61
CA GLY A 704 19.55 16.72 34.77
C GLY A 704 19.98 16.86 33.30
N ASP A 705 19.02 16.70 32.37
CA ASP A 705 19.19 16.93 30.92
C ASP A 705 18.61 18.29 30.48
N LEU A 706 19.23 18.92 29.47
CA LEU A 706 18.63 19.98 28.67
C LEU A 706 17.89 19.33 27.50
N VAL A 707 16.58 19.45 27.44
CA VAL A 707 15.79 18.86 26.35
C VAL A 707 15.43 19.95 25.35
N LEU A 708 15.85 19.75 24.11
CA LEU A 708 15.51 20.58 22.97
C LEU A 708 14.31 19.94 22.25
N GLN A 709 13.19 20.66 22.23
CA GLN A 709 11.94 20.31 21.55
C GLN A 709 11.42 21.53 20.78
N LEU A 710 12.33 22.28 20.16
CA LEU A 710 11.98 23.43 19.34
C LEU A 710 11.27 22.97 18.06
N GLY A 711 10.29 23.75 17.63
CA GLY A 711 9.47 23.48 16.46
C GLY A 711 10.17 23.80 15.13
N PRO A 712 9.53 23.48 14.00
CA PRO A 712 10.14 23.56 12.67
C PRO A 712 10.47 24.99 12.19
N SER A 713 9.81 26.01 12.76
CA SER A 713 10.11 27.41 12.43
C SER A 713 11.11 28.05 13.39
N ALA A 714 11.53 27.34 14.43
CA ALA A 714 12.47 27.87 15.41
C ALA A 714 13.89 27.96 14.86
N THR A 715 14.66 28.89 15.40
CA THR A 715 16.10 28.97 15.17
C THR A 715 16.85 28.83 16.50
N LEU A 716 17.75 27.85 16.56
CA LEU A 716 18.79 27.79 17.58
C LEU A 716 20.01 28.54 17.07
N GLU A 717 20.20 29.76 17.54
CA GLU A 717 21.31 30.63 17.16
C GLU A 717 22.46 30.53 18.17
N VAL A 718 23.64 30.19 17.68
CA VAL A 718 24.82 29.94 18.51
C VAL A 718 25.93 30.88 18.08
N ASN A 719 26.13 31.94 18.87
CA ASN A 719 27.23 32.87 18.68
C ASN A 719 28.39 32.62 19.66
N GLY A 720 28.12 31.93 20.77
CA GLY A 720 29.11 31.50 21.76
C GLY A 720 29.46 30.02 21.60
N VAL A 721 29.48 29.29 22.72
CA VAL A 721 29.78 27.84 22.73
C VAL A 721 28.58 27.07 23.28
N MET A 722 28.17 26.01 22.59
CA MET A 722 27.24 25.00 23.10
C MET A 722 27.88 23.62 23.10
N GLY A 723 27.72 22.86 24.18
CA GLY A 723 28.19 21.48 24.27
C GLY A 723 28.89 21.18 25.59
N ALA A 724 29.03 19.91 25.95
CA ALA A 724 29.58 19.51 27.25
C ALA A 724 31.10 19.73 27.32
N GLY A 725 31.56 20.54 28.27
CA GLY A 725 32.96 20.62 28.65
C GLY A 725 33.33 19.43 29.52
N TRP A 726 34.06 18.46 28.94
CA TRP A 726 34.93 17.48 29.61
C TRP A 726 34.55 16.92 31.00
N SER A 727 33.94 15.72 31.03
CA SER A 727 34.47 14.51 31.69
C SER A 727 33.49 13.35 31.45
N ALA A 728 34.03 12.15 31.23
CA ALA A 728 33.23 10.97 30.91
C ALA A 728 32.27 10.62 32.05
N GLY A 729 30.99 10.94 31.87
CA GLY A 729 29.91 10.43 32.73
C GLY A 729 28.84 11.45 33.11
N ARG A 730 27.70 11.36 32.39
CA ARG A 730 26.32 11.48 32.94
C ARG A 730 25.65 12.87 33.02
N GLY A 731 25.66 13.65 31.93
CA GLY A 731 24.66 14.67 31.61
C GLY A 731 24.65 15.02 30.10
N THR A 732 23.49 15.04 29.44
CA THR A 732 23.39 15.24 27.97
C THR A 732 22.50 16.44 27.59
N ILE A 733 22.76 17.03 26.42
CA ILE A 733 21.74 17.84 25.73
C ILE A 733 20.95 16.84 24.90
N ASP A 734 19.67 16.70 25.18
CA ASP A 734 18.76 15.82 24.45
C ASP A 734 18.19 16.55 23.24
N TRP A 735 18.57 16.07 22.05
CA TRP A 735 18.13 16.61 20.77
C TRP A 735 16.97 15.81 20.16
N THR A 736 16.47 14.77 20.83
CA THR A 736 15.63 13.73 20.22
C THR A 736 14.39 14.28 19.50
N ASN A 737 13.84 15.40 19.98
CA ASN A 737 12.62 16.01 19.42
C ASN A 737 12.87 17.40 18.80
N ASN A 738 14.12 17.80 18.62
CA ASN A 738 14.43 19.12 18.08
C ASN A 738 14.15 19.17 16.57
N GLN A 739 13.40 20.19 16.14
CA GLN A 739 13.08 20.48 14.74
C GLN A 739 13.55 21.86 14.29
N ALA A 740 14.30 22.59 15.12
CA ALA A 740 14.79 23.93 14.77
C ALA A 740 15.92 23.90 13.72
N ASP A 741 16.02 25.00 12.98
CA ASP A 741 17.25 25.38 12.29
C ASP A 741 18.38 25.62 13.31
N LEU A 742 19.60 25.24 12.94
CA LEU A 742 20.82 25.55 13.69
C LEU A 742 21.64 26.58 12.92
N LEU A 743 21.73 27.78 13.47
CA LEU A 743 22.56 28.87 12.96
C LEU A 743 23.82 28.98 13.82
N LEU A 744 24.98 28.59 13.29
CA LEU A 744 26.27 28.81 13.94
C LEU A 744 26.90 30.11 13.41
N GLY A 745 26.93 31.14 14.26
CA GLY A 745 27.64 32.39 13.94
C GLY A 745 29.15 32.16 13.73
N PRO A 746 29.91 33.14 13.21
CA PRO A 746 31.32 32.95 12.87
C PRO A 746 32.23 32.51 14.04
N ALA A 747 31.90 32.92 15.26
CA ALA A 747 32.56 32.46 16.49
C ALA A 747 31.80 31.32 17.20
N GLY A 748 30.64 30.94 16.67
CA GLY A 748 29.76 29.91 17.19
C GLY A 748 30.39 28.53 17.13
N ARG A 749 30.33 27.79 18.24
CA ARG A 749 30.89 26.44 18.33
C ARG A 749 29.87 25.48 18.92
N LEU A 750 29.61 24.38 18.21
CA LEU A 750 28.89 23.23 18.74
C LEU A 750 29.88 22.08 19.01
N ASN A 751 30.00 21.67 20.27
CA ASN A 751 30.76 20.48 20.67
C ASN A 751 29.82 19.30 20.94
N THR A 752 29.97 18.22 20.19
CA THR A 752 29.10 17.03 20.24
C THR A 752 29.55 15.95 21.22
N GLN A 753 30.55 16.23 22.06
CA GLN A 753 31.29 15.29 22.92
C GLN A 753 30.45 14.25 23.70
N MET A 754 29.19 14.54 24.05
CA MET A 754 28.31 13.60 24.78
C MET A 754 26.90 13.51 24.20
N ALA A 755 26.71 13.95 22.95
CA ALA A 755 25.44 13.82 22.25
C ALA A 755 25.52 12.57 21.35
N PRO A 756 24.81 11.46 21.63
CA PRO A 756 24.77 10.33 20.71
C PRO A 756 24.12 10.72 19.36
N ARG A 757 23.27 11.75 19.39
CA ARG A 757 22.61 12.34 18.22
C ARG A 757 22.46 13.85 18.37
N VAL A 758 22.51 14.56 17.26
CA VAL A 758 22.14 15.98 17.11
C VAL A 758 21.11 16.02 15.97
N LEU A 759 19.94 16.59 16.21
CA LEU A 759 18.86 16.71 15.24
C LEU A 759 18.59 18.18 14.97
N VAL A 760 18.63 18.59 13.71
CA VAL A 760 18.36 19.97 13.27
C VAL A 760 17.60 19.93 11.95
N ASP A 761 16.85 20.98 11.66
CA ASP A 761 16.20 21.10 10.36
C ASP A 761 17.19 21.60 9.30
N SER A 762 17.53 22.88 9.28
CA SER A 762 18.61 23.39 8.43
C SER A 762 19.90 23.60 9.23
N LEU A 763 21.05 23.35 8.62
CA LEU A 763 22.34 23.74 9.17
C LEU A 763 22.88 24.98 8.42
N LEU A 764 23.09 26.06 9.16
CA LEU A 764 23.38 27.40 8.64
C LEU A 764 24.62 28.01 9.29
N GLY A 765 25.23 28.95 8.57
CA GLY A 765 26.31 29.80 9.08
C GLY A 765 27.71 29.25 8.81
N SER A 766 28.69 29.77 9.53
CA SER A 766 30.13 29.54 9.29
C SER A 766 30.92 29.20 10.55
N GLY A 767 30.23 28.92 11.66
CA GLY A 767 30.86 28.43 12.89
C GLY A 767 31.39 27.00 12.77
N SER A 768 31.76 26.38 13.88
CA SER A 768 32.36 25.03 13.88
C SER A 768 31.52 24.00 14.61
N ILE A 769 31.41 22.78 14.05
CA ILE A 769 30.94 21.58 14.74
C ILE A 769 32.15 20.68 15.01
N THR A 770 32.37 20.30 16.27
CA THR A 770 33.52 19.48 16.66
C THR A 770 33.12 18.31 17.55
N LYS A 771 33.85 17.20 17.44
CA LYS A 771 33.85 16.13 18.44
C LYS A 771 35.24 15.94 19.03
N THR A 772 35.35 16.16 20.33
CA THR A 772 36.64 16.11 21.07
C THR A 772 36.68 14.98 22.10
N SER A 773 35.89 13.92 21.92
CA SER A 773 35.82 12.76 22.81
C SER A 773 35.67 11.44 22.05
N THR A 774 35.95 10.33 22.73
CA THR A 774 35.71 8.98 22.20
C THR A 774 34.21 8.69 22.00
N GLY A 775 33.90 7.68 21.18
CA GLY A 775 32.53 7.33 20.80
C GLY A 775 32.07 8.01 19.51
N SER A 776 30.79 7.89 19.17
CA SER A 776 30.22 8.40 17.91
C SER A 776 29.04 9.34 18.17
N THR A 777 28.85 10.32 17.28
CA THR A 777 27.67 11.18 17.22
C THR A 777 27.06 11.11 15.83
N VAL A 778 25.75 10.98 15.73
CA VAL A 778 25.01 11.14 14.48
C VAL A 778 24.46 12.57 14.38
N LEU A 779 24.91 13.35 13.41
CA LEU A 779 24.33 14.65 13.05
C LEU A 779 23.28 14.44 11.96
N THR A 780 22.01 14.62 12.31
CA THR A 780 20.88 14.50 11.38
C THR A 780 20.36 15.88 11.00
N ILE A 781 20.32 16.16 9.70
CA ILE A 781 19.89 17.43 9.11
C ILE A 781 18.65 17.18 8.25
N GLY A 782 17.70 18.10 8.30
CA GLY A 782 16.46 18.12 7.50
C GLY A 782 15.30 17.43 8.20
N VAL A 783 15.30 17.41 9.53
CA VAL A 783 14.27 16.70 10.32
C VAL A 783 12.86 17.27 10.17
N ALA A 784 12.71 18.51 9.68
CA ALA A 784 11.44 19.13 9.30
C ALA A 784 11.36 19.55 7.81
N GLY A 785 12.37 19.22 7.00
CA GLY A 785 12.39 19.42 5.55
C GLY A 785 13.04 20.72 5.06
N GLY A 786 13.67 21.49 5.94
CA GLY A 786 14.37 22.73 5.66
C GLY A 786 15.60 22.59 4.75
N SER A 787 16.04 23.74 4.23
CA SER A 787 17.21 23.86 3.35
C SER A 787 18.21 24.83 3.94
N GLY A 788 19.50 24.54 3.80
CA GLY A 788 20.56 25.36 4.39
C GLY A 788 21.87 25.29 3.65
N THR A 789 22.72 26.29 3.89
CA THR A 789 24.12 26.31 3.46
C THR A 789 25.00 26.48 4.68
N PHE A 790 25.89 25.51 4.90
CA PHE A 790 26.86 25.55 5.97
C PHE A 790 28.27 25.74 5.39
N ALA A 791 28.89 26.87 5.71
CA ALA A 791 30.23 27.26 5.28
C ALA A 791 31.25 27.14 6.43
N GLY A 792 30.98 26.25 7.38
CA GLY A 792 31.76 26.04 8.60
C GLY A 792 32.50 24.71 8.63
N LEU A 793 33.45 24.58 9.55
CA LEU A 793 34.23 23.35 9.74
C LEU A 793 33.41 22.30 10.52
N ILE A 794 33.33 21.08 10.00
CA ILE A 794 32.90 19.89 10.75
C ILE A 794 34.14 19.01 10.97
N SER A 795 34.46 18.70 12.23
CA SER A 795 35.67 17.92 12.58
C SER A 795 35.46 16.98 13.76
N ASN A 796 36.21 15.89 13.79
CA ASN A 796 36.23 14.92 14.89
C ASN A 796 37.67 14.57 15.31
N PRO A 797 38.45 15.50 15.88
CA PRO A 797 39.79 15.19 16.38
C PRO A 797 39.86 13.95 17.28
N LEU A 798 38.77 13.61 17.97
CA LEU A 798 38.56 12.33 18.65
C LEU A 798 37.16 11.78 18.33
N GLY A 799 37.01 10.45 18.35
CA GLY A 799 35.74 9.77 18.06
C GLY A 799 35.27 9.93 16.61
N ALA A 800 33.97 9.74 16.36
CA ALA A 800 33.38 9.87 15.02
C ALA A 800 32.15 10.80 15.00
N ILE A 801 32.01 11.59 13.93
CA ILE A 801 30.74 12.23 13.55
C ILE A 801 30.26 11.55 12.27
N SER A 802 29.07 10.95 12.30
CA SER A 802 28.36 10.48 11.11
C SER A 802 27.30 11.51 10.72
N LEU A 803 27.11 11.73 9.43
CA LEU A 803 26.15 12.70 8.90
C LEU A 803 24.95 11.96 8.30
N VAL A 804 23.73 12.42 8.59
CA VAL A 804 22.50 11.93 7.95
C VAL A 804 21.73 13.12 7.40
N LYS A 805 21.51 13.16 6.08
CA LYS A 805 20.60 14.09 5.44
C LYS A 805 19.24 13.42 5.24
N THR A 806 18.19 13.99 5.82
CA THR A 806 16.79 13.57 5.69
C THR A 806 15.93 14.77 5.28
N GLY A 807 14.60 14.59 5.19
CA GLY A 807 13.67 15.62 4.74
C GLY A 807 13.81 15.95 3.26
N THR A 808 12.93 16.81 2.76
CA THR A 808 12.83 17.14 1.32
C THR A 808 13.77 18.26 0.87
N GLY A 809 14.26 19.10 1.77
CA GLY A 809 15.10 20.25 1.43
C GLY A 809 16.52 19.92 0.98
N THR A 810 17.28 20.96 0.66
CA THR A 810 18.68 20.90 0.20
C THR A 810 19.62 21.39 1.28
N GLN A 811 20.59 20.57 1.67
CA GLN A 811 21.70 21.00 2.52
C GLN A 811 22.98 21.09 1.69
N VAL A 812 23.61 22.26 1.69
CA VAL A 812 24.90 22.50 1.03
C VAL A 812 26.02 22.51 2.08
N LEU A 813 27.08 21.74 1.83
CA LEU A 813 28.35 21.80 2.58
C LEU A 813 29.37 22.61 1.76
N ALA A 814 29.58 23.87 2.13
CA ALA A 814 30.32 24.85 1.35
C ALA A 814 31.76 25.10 1.84
N ALA A 815 32.26 24.30 2.77
CA ALA A 815 33.62 24.41 3.31
C ALA A 815 34.29 23.03 3.42
N ALA A 816 35.63 23.04 3.49
CA ALA A 816 36.40 21.85 3.79
C ALA A 816 36.05 21.30 5.18
N THR A 817 35.91 19.97 5.28
CA THR A 817 35.68 19.29 6.55
C THR A 817 36.72 18.19 6.78
N THR A 818 36.79 17.67 8.00
CA THR A 818 37.73 16.59 8.34
C THR A 818 37.04 15.43 9.05
N PHE A 819 35.70 15.38 9.03
CA PHE A 819 34.97 14.32 9.72
C PHE A 819 35.05 12.99 8.97
N SER A 820 35.33 11.91 9.71
CA SER A 820 35.58 10.59 9.11
C SER A 820 34.45 9.57 9.27
N GLY A 821 33.36 9.90 9.98
CA GLY A 821 32.20 9.02 10.03
C GLY A 821 31.42 9.05 8.72
N SER A 822 30.67 7.99 8.44
CA SER A 822 29.89 7.85 7.20
C SER A 822 28.82 8.93 7.03
N THR A 823 28.57 9.30 5.78
CA THR A 823 27.49 10.20 5.36
C THR A 823 26.38 9.41 4.69
N SER A 824 25.14 9.56 5.15
CA SER A 824 23.95 8.95 4.53
C SER A 824 23.00 10.04 4.03
N VAL A 825 22.67 10.00 2.74
CA VAL A 825 21.62 10.82 2.13
C VAL A 825 20.37 9.97 2.04
N ALA A 826 19.50 10.11 3.04
CA ALA A 826 18.29 9.30 3.18
C ALA A 826 17.11 9.88 2.39
N ARG A 827 16.98 11.21 2.32
CA ARG A 827 15.94 11.95 1.58
C ARG A 827 16.43 13.34 1.18
N GLY A 828 15.82 13.93 0.15
CA GLY A 828 16.12 15.29 -0.32
C GLY A 828 17.52 15.38 -0.93
N VAL A 829 18.12 16.57 -0.90
CA VAL A 829 19.42 16.83 -1.55
C VAL A 829 20.50 17.12 -0.51
N LEU A 830 21.64 16.42 -0.60
CA LEU A 830 22.90 16.84 -0.01
C LEU A 830 23.81 17.33 -1.14
N GLN A 831 24.22 18.59 -1.11
CA GLN A 831 25.11 19.16 -2.11
C GLN A 831 26.53 19.34 -1.56
N ILE A 832 27.50 18.78 -2.27
CA ILE A 832 28.94 19.03 -2.05
C ILE A 832 29.27 20.38 -2.70
N GLY A 833 29.35 21.43 -1.89
CA GLY A 833 29.70 22.78 -2.35
C GLY A 833 31.21 23.09 -2.30
N HIS A 834 32.02 22.18 -1.77
CA HIS A 834 33.47 22.33 -1.69
C HIS A 834 34.14 20.96 -1.90
N ALA A 835 35.28 20.92 -2.62
CA ALA A 835 35.99 19.68 -2.99
C ALA A 835 36.25 18.75 -1.78
N GLU A 836 36.75 19.34 -0.70
CA GLU A 836 37.08 18.67 0.57
C GLU A 836 35.90 18.57 1.56
N ALA A 837 34.65 18.72 1.13
CA ALA A 837 33.53 18.70 2.09
C ALA A 837 33.27 17.30 2.66
N LEU A 838 33.54 16.23 1.90
CA LEU A 838 33.31 14.82 2.28
C LEU A 838 34.53 13.91 2.01
N SER A 839 35.73 14.46 1.84
CA SER A 839 36.93 13.71 1.42
C SER A 839 37.39 12.62 2.39
N ALA A 840 36.95 12.65 3.64
CA ALA A 840 37.19 11.61 4.64
C ALA A 840 35.95 10.75 4.96
N SER A 841 34.82 10.93 4.26
CA SER A 841 33.53 10.31 4.61
C SER A 841 32.97 9.44 3.48
N VAL A 842 32.79 8.13 3.75
CA VAL A 842 32.08 7.22 2.83
C VAL A 842 30.61 7.64 2.72
N VAL A 843 30.08 7.70 1.50
CA VAL A 843 28.74 8.21 1.20
C VAL A 843 27.78 7.09 0.79
N THR A 844 26.60 7.06 1.39
CA THR A 844 25.48 6.19 0.98
C THR A 844 24.29 7.05 0.56
N VAL A 845 23.78 6.86 -0.66
CA VAL A 845 22.61 7.57 -1.19
C VAL A 845 21.44 6.59 -1.31
N ALA A 846 20.36 6.85 -0.56
CA ALA A 846 19.17 6.00 -0.57
C ALA A 846 18.26 6.30 -1.77
N ALA A 847 17.38 5.35 -2.10
CA ALA A 847 16.39 5.53 -3.17
C ALA A 847 15.50 6.76 -2.92
N GLY A 848 15.34 7.60 -3.96
CA GLY A 848 14.59 8.85 -3.88
C GLY A 848 15.33 10.02 -3.21
N ALA A 849 16.62 9.87 -2.89
CA ALA A 849 17.50 10.94 -2.42
C ALA A 849 18.56 11.31 -3.46
N THR A 850 19.12 12.52 -3.35
CA THR A 850 20.10 13.05 -4.31
C THR A 850 21.37 13.52 -3.60
N LEU A 851 22.52 13.01 -4.04
CA LEU A 851 23.82 13.65 -3.80
C LEU A 851 24.13 14.55 -4.98
N ALA A 852 24.22 15.86 -4.77
CA ALA A 852 24.54 16.83 -5.82
C ALA A 852 25.97 17.33 -5.69
N ILE A 853 26.64 17.59 -6.82
CA ILE A 853 27.95 18.24 -6.85
C ILE A 853 27.76 19.69 -7.28
N GLY A 854 28.38 20.62 -6.55
CA GLY A 854 28.31 22.03 -6.87
C GLY A 854 28.99 22.34 -8.22
N PRO A 855 28.62 23.45 -8.87
CA PRO A 855 29.22 23.85 -10.13
C PRO A 855 30.75 23.91 -10.04
N GLN A 856 31.43 23.24 -10.97
CA GLN A 856 32.90 23.21 -11.07
C GLN A 856 33.61 22.65 -9.83
N VAL A 857 32.89 22.01 -8.92
CA VAL A 857 33.49 21.31 -7.78
C VAL A 857 34.02 19.98 -8.26
N GLN A 858 35.31 19.74 -8.03
CA GLN A 858 35.93 18.42 -8.19
C GLN A 858 36.03 17.77 -6.80
N ALA A 859 35.01 17.00 -6.45
CA ALA A 859 34.91 16.38 -5.13
C ALA A 859 35.59 15.01 -5.11
N ALA A 860 36.09 14.61 -3.94
CA ALA A 860 36.56 13.26 -3.69
C ALA A 860 35.83 12.64 -2.49
N VAL A 861 35.52 11.35 -2.54
CA VAL A 861 34.99 10.57 -1.42
C VAL A 861 35.70 9.21 -1.31
N PRO A 862 35.93 8.65 -0.10
CA PRO A 862 36.59 7.35 0.06
C PRO A 862 35.82 6.16 -0.52
N GLY A 863 34.50 6.28 -0.64
CA GLY A 863 33.62 5.25 -1.19
C GLY A 863 32.19 5.74 -1.38
N LEU A 864 31.45 5.12 -2.30
CA LEU A 864 30.08 5.47 -2.65
C LEU A 864 29.19 4.22 -2.75
N VAL A 865 28.05 4.22 -2.07
CA VAL A 865 26.97 3.24 -2.23
C VAL A 865 25.74 3.98 -2.75
N ASN A 866 25.37 3.77 -4.02
CA ASN A 866 24.28 4.51 -4.66
C ASN A 866 23.05 3.63 -4.98
N SER A 867 21.95 3.92 -4.30
CA SER A 867 20.61 3.42 -4.64
C SER A 867 19.65 4.57 -5.04
N GLY A 868 20.12 5.82 -5.02
CA GLY A 868 19.37 7.02 -5.38
C GLY A 868 19.96 7.71 -6.60
N GLN A 869 19.99 9.05 -6.59
CA GLN A 869 20.57 9.87 -7.65
C GLN A 869 21.90 10.48 -7.19
N VAL A 870 22.91 10.42 -8.04
CA VAL A 870 24.11 11.28 -7.95
C VAL A 870 24.05 12.24 -9.13
N ASP A 871 23.85 13.53 -8.85
CA ASP A 871 23.82 14.58 -9.86
C ASP A 871 25.13 15.36 -9.83
N VAL A 872 25.97 15.17 -10.85
CA VAL A 872 27.25 15.87 -10.92
C VAL A 872 27.11 17.32 -11.38
N GLY A 873 25.95 17.76 -11.88
CA GLY A 873 25.77 19.13 -12.39
C GLY A 873 26.87 19.51 -13.38
N LEU A 874 27.53 20.66 -13.16
CA LEU A 874 28.78 21.10 -13.82
C LEU A 874 30.07 20.70 -13.09
N GLY A 875 30.01 19.77 -12.14
CA GLY A 875 31.12 19.30 -11.32
C GLY A 875 31.57 17.87 -11.67
N MET A 876 32.42 17.32 -10.80
CA MET A 876 32.96 15.96 -10.89
C MET A 876 33.05 15.31 -9.51
N LEU A 877 32.95 13.97 -9.48
CA LEU A 877 33.13 13.17 -8.27
C LEU A 877 34.14 12.05 -8.53
N THR A 878 35.20 12.01 -7.71
CA THR A 878 36.14 10.89 -7.61
C THR A 878 35.81 10.03 -6.40
N VAL A 879 35.61 8.73 -6.63
CA VAL A 879 35.36 7.74 -5.60
C VAL A 879 36.59 6.85 -5.46
N ALA A 880 37.26 6.90 -4.30
CA ALA A 880 38.57 6.26 -4.13
C ALA A 880 38.53 4.73 -4.17
N SER A 881 37.39 4.11 -3.82
CA SER A 881 37.24 2.65 -3.84
C SER A 881 35.76 2.22 -3.80
N GLY A 882 35.50 0.95 -4.15
CA GLY A 882 34.19 0.30 -3.96
C GLY A 882 33.24 0.33 -5.15
N LEU A 883 33.67 0.89 -6.29
CA LEU A 883 32.95 0.85 -7.56
C LEU A 883 33.72 0.00 -8.59
N THR A 884 33.00 -0.55 -9.57
CA THR A 884 33.59 -1.22 -10.75
C THR A 884 33.23 -0.42 -12.00
N ALA A 885 34.05 -0.51 -13.04
CA ALA A 885 33.78 0.13 -14.33
C ALA A 885 32.38 -0.22 -14.87
N SER A 886 32.03 -1.52 -14.84
CA SER A 886 30.69 -1.99 -15.22
C SER A 886 29.56 -1.44 -14.34
N GLY A 887 29.83 -1.21 -13.05
CA GLY A 887 28.87 -0.63 -12.11
C GLY A 887 28.65 0.86 -12.36
N VAL A 888 29.71 1.62 -12.65
CA VAL A 888 29.63 3.04 -13.02
C VAL A 888 28.85 3.20 -14.33
N ALA A 889 29.20 2.44 -15.36
CA ALA A 889 28.49 2.45 -16.64
C ALA A 889 26.99 2.15 -16.44
N ALA A 890 26.64 1.10 -15.70
CA ALA A 890 25.25 0.76 -15.41
C ALA A 890 24.50 1.87 -14.64
N GLN A 891 25.16 2.55 -13.72
CA GLN A 891 24.59 3.68 -12.96
C GLN A 891 24.38 4.91 -13.86
N ILE A 892 25.28 5.20 -14.80
CA ILE A 892 25.12 6.27 -15.79
C ILE A 892 23.96 5.96 -16.73
N THR A 893 23.91 4.75 -17.30
CA THR A 893 22.79 4.33 -18.16
C THR A 893 21.45 4.42 -17.41
N SER A 894 21.41 4.01 -16.14
CA SER A 894 20.23 4.18 -15.28
C SER A 894 19.82 5.66 -15.13
N GLY A 895 20.80 6.56 -14.94
CA GLY A 895 20.59 8.01 -14.88
C GLY A 895 19.97 8.58 -16.14
N ILE A 896 20.37 8.08 -17.30
CA ILE A 896 19.84 8.49 -18.61
C ILE A 896 18.42 7.95 -18.80
N VAL A 897 18.21 6.64 -18.63
CA VAL A 897 16.92 5.96 -18.89
C VAL A 897 15.80 6.47 -17.98
N ASN A 898 16.10 6.75 -16.71
CA ASN A 898 15.10 7.17 -15.73
C ASN A 898 14.91 8.69 -15.65
N GLY A 899 15.39 9.45 -16.65
CA GLY A 899 15.27 10.91 -16.69
C GLY A 899 15.91 11.60 -15.49
N GLY A 900 17.03 11.07 -15.01
CA GLY A 900 17.77 11.58 -13.86
C GLY A 900 17.23 11.18 -12.48
N THR A 901 16.17 10.38 -12.36
CA THR A 901 15.57 10.11 -11.03
C THR A 901 16.32 9.07 -10.17
N THR A 902 17.17 8.23 -10.78
CA THR A 902 18.07 7.27 -10.11
C THR A 902 19.32 7.03 -10.96
N GLY A 903 20.45 6.67 -10.35
CA GLY A 903 21.72 6.48 -11.05
C GLY A 903 22.63 7.71 -10.98
N ILE A 904 23.67 7.73 -11.82
CA ILE A 904 24.58 8.87 -11.98
C ILE A 904 24.09 9.69 -13.18
N THR A 905 23.93 11.00 -12.99
CA THR A 905 23.44 11.91 -14.03
C THR A 905 24.12 13.28 -13.92
N SER A 906 23.90 14.14 -14.90
CA SER A 906 24.19 15.57 -14.83
C SER A 906 22.96 16.32 -15.32
N SER A 907 22.32 17.07 -14.43
CA SER A 907 21.17 17.92 -14.79
C SER A 907 21.54 19.00 -15.80
N ASP A 908 22.74 19.57 -15.71
CA ASP A 908 23.27 20.53 -16.68
C ASP A 908 23.54 19.89 -18.05
N ALA A 909 24.10 18.67 -18.10
CA ALA A 909 24.27 17.93 -19.34
C ALA A 909 22.94 17.61 -20.01
N ALA A 910 21.94 17.16 -19.23
CA ALA A 910 20.60 16.89 -19.73
C ALA A 910 19.93 18.15 -20.30
N ALA A 911 20.16 19.33 -19.69
CA ALA A 911 19.64 20.61 -20.17
C ALA A 911 20.31 21.11 -21.47
N SER A 912 21.48 20.58 -21.82
CA SER A 912 22.25 21.00 -23.00
C SER A 912 21.67 20.54 -24.35
N GLY A 913 20.66 19.67 -24.35
CA GLY A 913 20.08 19.12 -25.59
C GLY A 913 20.98 18.11 -26.32
N GLY A 914 21.91 17.47 -25.59
CA GLY A 914 22.82 16.44 -26.12
C GLY A 914 24.25 16.91 -26.40
N ALA A 915 24.57 18.19 -26.15
CA ALA A 915 25.92 18.71 -26.32
C ALA A 915 26.91 18.18 -25.27
N PHE A 916 26.42 17.89 -24.06
CA PHE A 916 27.22 17.39 -22.93
C PHE A 916 26.60 16.15 -22.30
N ARG A 917 27.40 15.42 -21.53
CA ARG A 917 27.15 14.07 -21.01
C ARG A 917 27.82 13.86 -19.65
N VAL A 918 27.71 12.65 -19.10
CA VAL A 918 28.50 12.22 -17.93
C VAL A 918 29.71 11.40 -18.40
N GLY A 919 30.88 12.04 -18.43
CA GLY A 919 32.13 11.31 -18.68
C GLY A 919 32.58 10.52 -17.45
N TRP A 920 33.36 9.46 -17.64
CA TRP A 920 33.87 8.64 -16.54
C TRP A 920 35.26 8.04 -16.80
N LEU A 921 36.02 7.76 -15.74
CA LEU A 921 37.38 7.24 -15.77
C LEU A 921 37.56 6.13 -14.74
N ASP A 922 38.21 5.04 -15.15
CA ASP A 922 38.81 4.04 -14.26
C ASP A 922 40.32 4.27 -14.21
N HIS A 923 40.85 4.64 -13.04
CA HIS A 923 42.28 4.94 -12.88
C HIS A 923 43.14 3.67 -12.73
N GLY A 924 42.54 2.49 -12.69
CA GLY A 924 43.24 1.20 -12.57
C GLY A 924 43.78 0.89 -11.16
N ASP A 925 43.69 1.83 -10.22
CA ASP A 925 44.02 1.65 -8.81
C ASP A 925 42.80 1.32 -7.93
N GLY A 926 41.63 1.19 -8.55
CA GLY A 926 40.34 0.96 -7.90
C GLY A 926 39.53 2.24 -7.68
N SER A 927 40.08 3.42 -7.99
CA SER A 927 39.35 4.68 -7.98
C SER A 927 38.64 4.96 -9.31
N MET A 928 37.48 5.61 -9.21
CA MET A 928 36.63 5.96 -10.36
C MET A 928 36.29 7.44 -10.31
N THR A 929 36.42 8.14 -11.43
CA THR A 929 35.96 9.54 -11.57
C THR A 929 34.81 9.60 -12.55
N PHE A 930 33.80 10.43 -12.28
CA PHE A 930 32.76 10.74 -13.25
C PHE A 930 32.27 12.18 -13.08
N GLY A 931 31.81 12.80 -14.15
CA GLY A 931 31.53 14.23 -14.13
C GLY A 931 30.96 14.79 -15.43
N TYR A 932 30.64 16.07 -15.40
CA TYR A 932 30.21 16.83 -16.58
C TYR A 932 31.30 16.80 -17.65
N ALA A 933 30.96 16.31 -18.85
CA ALA A 933 31.92 16.21 -19.94
C ALA A 933 31.31 16.41 -21.33
N ALA A 934 32.12 16.88 -22.28
CA ALA A 934 31.80 16.86 -23.71
C ALA A 934 32.25 15.52 -24.35
N ALA A 935 31.63 15.10 -25.46
CA ALA A 935 32.18 13.97 -26.24
C ALA A 935 33.56 14.34 -26.79
N GLY A 936 34.54 13.50 -26.55
CA GLY A 936 35.93 13.73 -26.95
C GLY A 936 36.83 14.27 -25.86
N ASP A 937 36.33 14.57 -24.66
CA ASP A 937 37.17 14.84 -23.49
C ASP A 937 37.43 13.50 -22.77
N THR A 938 38.47 12.77 -23.18
CA THR A 938 38.71 11.40 -22.69
C THR A 938 39.29 11.39 -21.29
N ASN A 939 39.96 12.46 -20.86
CA ASN A 939 40.66 12.55 -19.58
C ASN A 939 39.94 13.39 -18.50
N LEU A 940 38.77 13.95 -18.84
CA LEU A 940 37.92 14.77 -17.98
C LEU A 940 38.59 16.04 -17.43
N ASP A 941 39.50 16.65 -18.19
CA ASP A 941 40.14 17.92 -17.82
C ASP A 941 39.36 19.17 -18.25
N TRP A 942 38.16 18.96 -18.78
CA TRP A 942 37.25 19.96 -19.37
C TRP A 942 37.80 20.64 -20.61
N SER A 943 38.79 20.06 -21.27
CA SER A 943 39.27 20.45 -22.58
C SER A 943 39.14 19.28 -23.55
N ILE A 944 39.22 19.57 -24.84
CA ILE A 944 39.33 18.55 -25.87
C ILE A 944 40.54 18.92 -26.69
N ASP A 945 41.62 18.16 -26.61
CA ASP A 945 42.87 18.43 -27.31
C ASP A 945 43.52 17.17 -27.91
N VAL A 946 44.79 17.29 -28.31
CA VAL A 946 45.51 16.21 -28.99
C VAL A 946 45.75 15.00 -28.07
N LEU A 947 45.78 15.20 -26.75
CA LEU A 947 45.91 14.14 -25.77
C LEU A 947 44.64 13.26 -25.79
N ASP A 948 43.46 13.85 -25.93
CA ASP A 948 42.23 13.06 -25.97
C ASP A 948 42.12 12.21 -27.24
N VAL A 949 42.53 12.80 -28.37
CA VAL A 949 42.62 12.07 -29.64
C VAL A 949 43.66 10.94 -29.54
N ALA A 950 44.75 11.14 -28.82
CA ALA A 950 45.77 10.12 -28.62
C ALA A 950 45.26 8.96 -27.75
N ASP A 951 44.48 9.22 -26.71
CA ASP A 951 43.85 8.19 -25.87
C ASP A 951 42.86 7.35 -26.68
N PHE A 952 41.96 8.02 -27.42
CA PHE A 952 41.00 7.37 -28.31
C PHE A 952 41.68 6.49 -29.37
N LEU A 953 42.62 7.04 -30.14
CA LEU A 953 43.33 6.29 -31.19
C LEU A 953 44.25 5.20 -30.63
N GLY A 954 44.85 5.46 -29.45
CA GLY A 954 45.75 4.54 -28.77
C GLY A 954 45.06 3.28 -28.27
N SER A 955 43.75 3.32 -28.02
CA SER A 955 42.95 2.16 -27.60
C SER A 955 42.92 1.03 -28.65
N GLY A 956 43.00 1.37 -29.93
CA GLY A 956 42.83 0.43 -31.04
C GLY A 956 41.43 -0.21 -31.14
N LYS A 957 40.43 0.30 -30.40
CA LYS A 957 39.09 -0.30 -30.31
C LYS A 957 38.08 0.22 -31.34
N PHE A 958 38.43 1.24 -32.11
CA PHE A 958 37.55 1.80 -33.14
C PHE A 958 37.08 0.72 -34.14
N ASN A 959 35.77 0.58 -34.26
CA ASN A 959 35.07 -0.38 -35.13
C ASN A 959 35.53 -1.84 -34.92
N SER A 960 35.99 -2.18 -33.71
CA SER A 960 36.48 -3.52 -33.36
C SER A 960 35.41 -4.43 -32.77
N GLU A 961 34.24 -3.88 -32.42
CA GLU A 961 33.17 -4.53 -31.65
C GLU A 961 33.60 -4.99 -30.24
N LEU A 962 34.81 -4.64 -29.77
CA LEU A 962 35.26 -4.91 -28.42
C LEU A 962 34.65 -3.92 -27.43
N PRO A 963 34.34 -4.35 -26.19
CA PRO A 963 33.86 -3.45 -25.15
C PRO A 963 34.83 -2.29 -24.90
N ALA A 964 34.31 -1.08 -24.86
CA ALA A 964 35.10 0.13 -24.64
C ALA A 964 34.56 0.97 -23.47
N SER A 965 35.43 1.83 -22.96
CA SER A 965 35.13 2.82 -21.93
C SER A 965 35.25 4.24 -22.50
N TRP A 966 34.84 5.22 -21.70
CA TRP A 966 34.87 6.63 -22.09
C TRP A 966 36.26 7.11 -22.53
N VAL A 967 37.32 6.77 -21.79
CA VAL A 967 38.71 7.15 -22.16
C VAL A 967 39.16 6.51 -23.47
N GLU A 968 38.54 5.40 -23.86
CA GLU A 968 38.83 4.70 -25.12
C GLU A 968 37.98 5.20 -26.29
N GLY A 969 37.08 6.18 -26.05
CA GLY A 969 36.28 6.87 -27.06
C GLY A 969 34.80 6.49 -27.10
N GLU A 970 34.28 5.79 -26.10
CA GLU A 970 32.87 5.41 -26.00
C GLU A 970 32.05 6.59 -25.41
N PHE A 971 31.39 7.39 -26.25
CA PHE A 971 30.76 8.65 -25.84
C PHE A 971 29.23 8.60 -25.84
N ASN A 972 28.62 7.55 -26.40
CA ASN A 972 27.18 7.44 -26.56
C ASN A 972 26.52 6.36 -25.65
N TYR A 973 27.32 5.63 -24.87
CA TYR A 973 26.91 4.57 -23.93
C TYR A 973 26.30 3.31 -24.57
N ASP A 974 26.63 3.00 -25.83
CA ASP A 974 26.27 1.75 -26.52
C ASP A 974 27.25 0.58 -26.25
N GLY A 975 28.41 0.87 -25.64
CA GLY A 975 29.38 -0.10 -25.14
C GLY A 975 30.49 -0.48 -26.12
N VAL A 976 30.50 0.07 -27.32
CA VAL A 976 31.57 -0.10 -28.32
C VAL A 976 32.01 1.26 -28.85
N VAL A 977 33.18 1.34 -29.51
CA VAL A 977 33.54 2.58 -30.21
C VAL A 977 33.38 2.40 -31.70
N ASP A 978 32.49 3.19 -32.30
CA ASP A 978 32.23 3.16 -33.73
C ASP A 978 32.15 4.57 -34.35
N ILE A 979 31.62 4.66 -35.56
CA ILE A 979 31.53 5.93 -36.29
C ILE A 979 30.59 6.94 -35.61
N LEU A 980 29.63 6.49 -34.80
CA LEU A 980 28.70 7.33 -34.06
C LEU A 980 29.43 8.08 -32.93
N ASP A 981 30.39 7.45 -32.25
CA ASP A 981 31.22 8.13 -31.25
C ASP A 981 32.13 9.20 -31.87
N ILE A 982 32.71 8.90 -33.04
CA ILE A 982 33.48 9.90 -33.79
C ILE A 982 32.55 11.05 -34.22
N ALA A 983 31.34 10.74 -34.69
CA ALA A 983 30.37 11.78 -35.05
C ALA A 983 30.03 12.65 -33.85
N ASP A 984 29.86 12.06 -32.67
CA ASP A 984 29.64 12.74 -31.40
C ASP A 984 30.80 13.66 -31.01
N PHE A 985 32.03 13.14 -31.06
CA PHE A 985 33.26 13.92 -30.84
C PHE A 985 33.36 15.10 -31.81
N MET A 986 33.19 14.86 -33.12
CA MET A 986 33.28 15.91 -34.14
C MET A 986 32.15 16.94 -34.03
N SER A 987 30.96 16.51 -33.58
CA SER A 987 29.81 17.38 -33.39
C SER A 987 29.96 18.35 -32.22
N SER A 988 30.86 18.06 -31.27
CA SER A 988 31.13 18.97 -30.15
C SER A 988 31.64 20.33 -30.63
N GLY A 989 32.46 20.36 -31.69
CA GLY A 989 33.13 21.57 -32.15
C GLY A 989 34.14 22.16 -31.15
N LEU A 990 34.52 21.39 -30.12
CA LEU A 990 35.34 21.86 -28.99
C LEU A 990 36.83 21.47 -29.09
N PHE A 991 37.24 20.76 -30.15
CA PHE A 991 38.64 20.37 -30.33
C PHE A 991 39.56 21.59 -30.41
N ASN A 992 40.53 21.66 -29.50
CA ASN A 992 41.48 22.73 -29.27
C ASN A 992 40.83 24.12 -29.03
N ALA A 993 39.59 24.14 -28.52
CA ALA A 993 38.85 25.38 -28.21
C ALA A 993 39.17 25.96 -26.80
N GLY A 994 39.95 25.24 -25.99
CA GLY A 994 40.21 25.55 -24.58
C GLY A 994 39.12 25.01 -23.65
N PRO A 995 39.20 25.28 -22.33
CA PRO A 995 38.31 24.68 -21.35
C PRO A 995 36.85 25.08 -21.56
N TYR A 996 35.97 24.11 -21.78
CA TYR A 996 34.53 24.34 -22.03
C TYR A 996 33.72 24.53 -20.75
N ASN A 997 34.27 24.14 -19.59
CA ASN A 997 33.69 24.35 -18.26
C ASN A 997 34.50 25.40 -17.47
N ALA A 998 34.83 26.53 -18.11
CA ALA A 998 35.56 27.62 -17.48
C ALA A 998 34.65 28.44 -16.54
N PRO A 999 35.17 28.99 -15.42
CA PRO A 999 34.39 29.89 -14.58
C PRO A 999 33.99 31.09 -15.42
N ALA A 1000 32.73 31.53 -15.31
CA ALA A 1000 32.32 32.78 -15.93
C ALA A 1000 33.32 33.88 -15.51
N THR A 1001 34.07 34.43 -16.47
CA THR A 1001 35.00 35.52 -16.18
C THR A 1001 34.21 36.63 -15.51
N SER A 1002 34.61 37.02 -14.31
CA SER A 1002 34.01 38.15 -13.62
C SER A 1002 34.18 39.40 -14.48
N ILE A 1003 33.12 39.76 -15.20
CA ILE A 1003 32.96 41.13 -15.64
C ILE A 1003 32.92 41.92 -14.34
N ALA A 1004 33.94 42.75 -14.11
CA ALA A 1004 34.01 43.61 -12.94
C ALA A 1004 32.72 44.44 -12.88
N ALA A 1005 31.77 44.02 -12.03
CA ALA A 1005 30.59 44.78 -11.75
C ALA A 1005 31.04 46.03 -10.99
N VAL A 1006 31.01 47.16 -11.69
CA VAL A 1006 31.05 48.51 -11.13
C VAL A 1006 30.00 48.59 -10.01
N PRO A 1007 30.31 49.10 -8.81
CA PRO A 1007 29.33 49.16 -7.73
C PRO A 1007 28.17 50.13 -8.02
N GLU A 1008 26.95 49.65 -7.71
CA GLU A 1008 25.72 50.38 -7.32
C GLU A 1008 24.82 50.97 -8.43
N PRO A 1009 23.46 51.05 -8.25
CA PRO A 1009 22.72 51.08 -6.99
C PRO A 1009 21.58 50.04 -6.84
N CYS A 1010 21.41 49.56 -5.61
CA CYS A 1010 20.28 48.77 -5.17
C CYS A 1010 19.02 49.65 -5.11
N ILE A 1011 18.07 49.44 -6.02
CA ILE A 1011 16.72 50.00 -5.88
C ILE A 1011 15.92 49.03 -5.00
N PHE A 1012 15.75 49.44 -3.75
CA PHE A 1012 14.88 48.85 -2.72
C PHE A 1012 13.40 48.97 -3.09
N ALA A 1013 12.63 47.93 -2.77
CA ALA A 1013 11.23 48.02 -2.33
C ALA A 1013 11.11 47.15 -1.05
N THR A 1014 11.40 47.69 0.14
CA THR A 1014 10.44 48.21 1.16
C THR A 1014 9.33 47.20 1.50
N ALA A 1015 9.13 46.69 2.72
CA ALA A 1015 9.34 47.20 4.09
C ALA A 1015 9.35 45.99 5.07
N PHE A 1016 9.91 45.96 6.29
CA PHE A 1016 10.03 46.92 7.41
C PHE A 1016 11.34 46.68 8.21
N PRO A 1017 11.80 47.63 9.04
CA PRO A 1017 13.19 47.77 9.45
C PRO A 1017 13.47 47.40 10.93
N GLY A 1018 14.74 47.07 11.20
CA GLY A 1018 15.37 47.37 12.49
C GLY A 1018 16.08 46.20 13.17
N LEU A 1019 17.39 46.07 12.94
CA LEU A 1019 18.44 45.69 13.92
C LEU A 1019 19.70 45.13 13.21
N ALA A 1020 20.46 45.98 12.51
CA ALA A 1020 21.86 45.68 12.17
C ALA A 1020 22.64 46.93 11.72
N CYS A 1021 22.73 47.96 12.57
CA CYS A 1021 23.67 49.06 12.39
C CYS A 1021 24.19 49.57 13.74
N LEU A 1022 24.92 48.73 14.48
CA LEU A 1022 25.73 49.17 15.62
C LEU A 1022 26.84 48.16 15.98
N ALA A 1023 27.68 47.77 15.01
CA ALA A 1023 28.89 46.99 15.31
C ALA A 1023 30.09 47.27 14.37
N TRP A 1024 30.11 48.41 13.67
CA TRP A 1024 31.29 48.81 12.86
C TRP A 1024 31.63 50.29 13.01
N ARG A 1025 31.70 50.76 14.27
CA ARG A 1025 32.17 52.12 14.61
C ARG A 1025 33.01 52.18 15.90
N MET A 1026 33.86 51.18 16.20
CA MET A 1026 34.87 51.27 17.27
C MET A 1026 36.17 50.48 17.04
N VAL A 1027 36.74 50.39 15.81
CA VAL A 1027 38.11 49.85 15.64
C VAL A 1027 39.06 50.69 14.76
N GLN A 1028 38.64 51.74 14.08
CA GLN A 1028 39.59 52.60 13.34
C GLN A 1028 39.48 54.09 13.69
N ARG A 1029 39.95 54.43 14.89
CA ARG A 1029 40.58 55.74 15.16
C ARG A 1029 41.87 55.50 15.93
N ARG A 1030 42.94 55.18 15.20
CA ARG A 1030 44.32 55.58 15.48
C ARG A 1030 45.20 55.18 14.30
N ARG A 1031 45.49 56.15 13.44
CA ARG A 1031 46.79 56.43 12.80
C ARG A 1031 46.61 57.02 11.39
N SER A 1032 46.63 58.34 11.33
CA SER A 1032 47.07 59.08 10.15
C SER A 1032 47.75 60.38 10.62
N ALA A 1033 49.05 60.29 10.85
CA ALA A 1033 49.99 61.40 10.78
C ALA A 1033 51.38 60.82 10.52
N LEU A 1034 51.75 60.71 9.24
CA LEU A 1034 53.15 60.59 8.83
C LEU A 1034 53.65 61.99 8.44
N PRO A 1035 54.86 62.40 8.85
CA PRO A 1035 55.52 63.61 8.37
C PRO A 1035 56.35 63.37 7.10
N ARG A 1036 56.68 64.50 6.44
CA ARG A 1036 57.42 64.72 5.18
C ARG A 1036 58.86 64.10 5.10
N PRO A 1037 59.52 64.13 3.91
CA PRO A 1037 60.54 63.14 3.48
C PRO A 1037 62.03 63.54 3.58
N SER A 1038 62.86 62.50 3.36
CA SER A 1038 64.27 62.42 2.86
C SER A 1038 65.42 62.72 3.85
N PRO A 1039 66.66 62.17 3.67
CA PRO A 1039 67.24 61.54 2.46
C PRO A 1039 67.98 60.17 2.64
N THR A 1040 68.28 59.57 1.49
CA THR A 1040 69.29 58.54 1.13
C THR A 1040 70.64 58.66 1.86
N PRO A 1041 71.50 57.61 1.92
CA PRO A 1041 71.74 56.53 0.94
C PRO A 1041 71.21 55.14 1.32
#